data_AF-F5XSI7-F1
#
_entry.id   AF-F5XSI7-F1
#
_cell.length_a   1.000
_cell.length_b   1.000
_cell.length_c   1.000
_cell.angle_alpha   90.00
_cell.angle_beta   90.00
_cell.angle_gamma   90.00
#
_symmetry.space_group_name_H-M   'P 1'
#
loop_
_entity.id
_entity.type
_entity.pdbx_description
1 polymer ?
#
loop_
_entity_poly.entity_id
_entity_poly.type
_entity_poly.pdbx_seq_one_letter_code
_entity_poly.pdbx_strand_id
1 'polypeptide(L)'
;MTNSFAAAVERVASELSANDVQLPSQWLNQIRSALRPHDMDGLSTDDPDELIAAHFTLMSARFDDVTTIVFSQAMADLFAADARRMKPAFLRARKNQFMTRIVLGRRLASRYFHEGRRRLGQAATATSGAWLLDRSLRLNVSLLELDDRATPNVKSMTQSQIATSSAHISRAMARDDPRRVPLLRSGLVHSSAAERNGDLSPDHDGYAIELALRLHEVTGEDTFARVAGPLTRARDVDSATLQGLIGDVEFAKAAAVPSHEADRAMSHLIEALDRYNRAVALPRDDKGADIGYLLAKRGRCYAFLYERGGDAVGRRDTTQLNRALADWLDPRTAPHRHDHEVARLLLARARLATARSDTAAAIADVSAAAELMSSQDRPLVASQLEGQTLGTAIEDALDHNDLDAVIKAAASAASLPPSTPVPAGSMTKSALWLQGRLTRSDWEQLAEPMLDRIEIDGAHPALLASGRGHVAGHAARLARALYLTDPPEPAGVLRAVELSRAHVSSAQTVSAAALDGASRAAYAYARLSPSADDVASEDDLGIWIDALLWGLSALQAEQTIQTRVEPAFDTTACALRLVDCALQLSALTGERSYLTTAADGLMIAGALTPDVRLAAGNAKLAAAQQPQAPARASKAPIAGNLPTIAPDQPQPVLTAWRSLSDADRLTGEAARIRRQEAACQFCELTVAGDASLGGKQRPGRRGVTTIQDPHRIAQQLVVLKRVDRAAAQREFAAITQLNGWLANSATPRGWSVPEPLGVVDVEDPEDSVFVMRRQPGHTLSHHAMEYLDGRAPNPQRMFEAAAQALGDFHTAMRQESATAAEDVTQSFRRAARQLASVDAADAAAAELAPVLASPIQLAKKDAHSGNWLWSTVTGGLIMIDVEGSTTRPVVLELATLIDDLPLFSLDPDGWNQRVRIGEHYLAALPPQLSIGQRELRHRLEAGALNVAVVGMARLLRRTWGTSSRGIRFAQLQHGHYRQLSTHLATAATNDSVRRAAAALSEQV
;
A
#
# COMPACT_ATOMS: atom_id res chain seq x y z
N MET A 1 52.14 -10.85 6.20
CA MET A 1 51.19 -10.43 7.25
C MET A 1 50.52 -11.70 7.75
N THR A 2 50.57 -11.97 9.04
CA THR A 2 49.88 -13.12 9.64
C THR A 2 48.37 -12.92 9.49
N ASN A 3 47.67 -13.92 8.94
CA ASN A 3 46.20 -13.94 8.86
C ASN A 3 45.63 -14.34 10.24
N SER A 4 45.77 -13.45 11.22
CA SER A 4 45.15 -13.63 12.54
C SER A 4 43.69 -13.19 12.53
N PHE A 5 42.90 -13.74 13.44
CA PHE A 5 41.51 -13.37 13.64
C PHE A 5 41.36 -11.93 14.16
N ALA A 6 42.23 -11.50 15.07
CA ALA A 6 42.30 -10.11 15.51
C ALA A 6 42.49 -9.13 14.33
N ALA A 7 43.44 -9.41 13.42
CA ALA A 7 43.68 -8.55 12.26
C ALA A 7 42.50 -8.52 11.28
N ALA A 8 41.82 -9.66 11.08
CA ALA A 8 40.60 -9.72 10.28
C ALA A 8 39.45 -8.92 10.91
N VAL A 9 39.29 -9.00 12.23
CA VAL A 9 38.31 -8.24 13.02
C VAL A 9 38.56 -6.72 12.92
N GLU A 10 39.80 -6.28 13.11
CA GLU A 10 40.17 -4.86 12.99
C GLU A 10 39.95 -4.31 11.57
N ARG A 11 40.25 -5.13 10.54
CA ARG A 11 40.00 -4.76 9.15
C ARG A 11 38.51 -4.52 8.87
N VAL A 12 37.64 -5.43 9.32
CA VAL A 12 36.18 -5.30 9.14
C VAL A 12 35.65 -4.11 9.94
N ALA A 13 36.12 -3.92 11.18
CA ALA A 13 35.75 -2.77 12.00
C ALA A 13 36.13 -1.43 11.35
N SER A 14 37.32 -1.36 10.74
CA SER A 14 37.80 -0.20 9.98
C SER A 14 36.94 0.05 8.74
N GLU A 15 36.60 -1.00 7.98
CA GLU A 15 35.71 -0.89 6.81
C GLU A 15 34.31 -0.37 7.19
N LEU A 16 33.71 -0.90 8.26
CA LEU A 16 32.43 -0.43 8.77
C LEU A 16 32.50 1.05 9.19
N SER A 17 33.55 1.42 9.91
CA SER A 17 33.75 2.81 10.35
C SER A 17 33.94 3.78 9.17
N ALA A 18 34.65 3.35 8.12
CA ALA A 18 34.84 4.14 6.89
C ALA A 18 33.55 4.36 6.09
N ASN A 19 32.48 3.61 6.38
CA ASN A 19 31.15 3.76 5.78
C ASN A 19 30.12 4.26 6.81
N ASP A 20 30.56 5.02 7.82
CA ASP A 20 29.73 5.62 8.88
C ASP A 20 28.90 4.63 9.71
N VAL A 21 29.32 3.36 9.76
CA VAL A 21 28.70 2.34 10.62
C VAL A 21 29.34 2.42 12.00
N GLN A 22 28.74 3.21 12.89
CA GLN A 22 29.15 3.30 14.29
C GLN A 22 29.17 1.92 14.96
N LEU A 23 30.34 1.56 15.51
CA LEU A 23 30.54 0.34 16.28
C LEU A 23 30.16 0.58 17.76
N PRO A 24 29.43 -0.33 18.42
CA PRO A 24 29.11 -0.21 19.84
C PRO A 24 30.38 -0.10 20.69
N SER A 25 30.49 0.85 21.62
CA SER A 25 31.74 1.07 22.39
C SER A 25 32.33 -0.16 23.09
N GLN A 26 31.54 -1.21 23.33
CA GLN A 26 31.97 -2.46 23.95
C GLN A 26 32.11 -3.65 22.98
N TRP A 27 31.96 -3.46 21.67
CA TRP A 27 31.92 -4.55 20.68
C TRP A 27 33.14 -5.48 20.77
N LEU A 28 34.34 -4.92 20.89
CA LEU A 28 35.59 -5.69 20.99
C LEU A 28 35.69 -6.45 22.31
N ASN A 29 35.23 -5.85 23.42
CA ASN A 29 35.20 -6.49 24.72
C ASN A 29 34.20 -7.65 24.76
N GLN A 30 33.08 -7.54 24.03
CA GLN A 30 32.12 -8.64 23.89
C GLN A 30 32.73 -9.82 23.14
N ILE A 31 33.42 -9.58 22.02
CA ILE A 31 34.12 -10.63 21.25
C ILE A 31 35.20 -11.29 22.11
N ARG A 32 36.08 -10.50 22.74
CA ARG A 32 37.12 -11.02 23.66
C ARG A 32 36.51 -11.79 24.83
N SER A 33 35.40 -11.32 25.39
CA SER A 33 34.73 -12.02 26.49
C SER A 33 34.14 -13.35 26.07
N ALA A 34 33.54 -13.43 24.88
CA ALA A 34 33.02 -14.68 24.33
C ALA A 34 34.14 -15.66 23.99
N LEU A 35 35.29 -15.14 23.55
CA LEU A 35 36.47 -15.91 23.23
C LEU A 35 37.40 -16.16 24.41
N ARG A 36 37.09 -15.82 25.67
CA ARG A 36 37.99 -16.07 26.82
C ARG A 36 38.68 -17.45 26.85
N PRO A 37 38.05 -18.57 26.41
CA PRO A 37 38.72 -19.87 26.32
C PRO A 37 39.80 -19.98 25.23
N HIS A 38 39.91 -18.99 24.35
CA HIS A 38 40.76 -18.92 23.16
C HIS A 38 41.57 -17.61 23.20
N ASP A 39 42.86 -17.66 22.90
CA ASP A 39 43.63 -16.42 22.76
C ASP A 39 43.28 -15.76 21.42
N MET A 40 42.48 -14.69 21.44
CA MET A 40 42.04 -14.00 20.23
C MET A 40 43.21 -13.52 19.34
N ASP A 41 44.34 -13.16 19.96
CA ASP A 41 45.53 -12.70 19.25
C ASP A 41 46.34 -13.90 18.72
N GLY A 42 46.22 -15.06 19.38
CA GLY A 42 46.76 -16.36 18.95
C GLY A 42 45.93 -17.10 17.89
N LEU A 43 44.63 -16.79 17.77
CA LEU A 43 43.75 -17.38 16.75
C LEU A 43 44.21 -16.97 15.36
N SER A 44 44.89 -17.89 14.66
CA SER A 44 45.31 -17.69 13.27
C SER A 44 44.91 -18.88 12.40
N THR A 45 45.07 -18.74 11.09
CA THR A 45 44.93 -19.88 10.17
C THR A 45 45.94 -21.00 10.42
N ASP A 46 46.91 -20.80 11.33
CA ASP A 46 47.93 -21.78 11.64
C ASP A 46 47.45 -22.93 12.52
N ASP A 47 46.41 -22.68 13.33
CA ASP A 47 45.64 -23.70 14.06
C ASP A 47 44.16 -23.71 13.62
N PRO A 48 43.84 -24.47 12.55
CA PRO A 48 42.48 -24.61 12.06
C PRO A 48 41.47 -25.18 13.08
N ASP A 49 41.91 -26.01 14.03
CA ASP A 49 40.99 -26.63 15.00
C ASP A 49 40.56 -25.60 16.06
N GLU A 50 41.49 -24.76 16.54
CA GLU A 50 41.18 -23.67 17.45
C GLU A 50 40.28 -22.61 16.79
N LEU A 51 40.55 -22.26 15.52
CA LEU A 51 39.70 -21.31 14.78
C LEU A 51 38.27 -21.85 14.56
N ILE A 52 38.11 -23.15 14.31
CA ILE A 52 36.78 -23.78 14.19
C ILE A 52 36.07 -23.84 15.55
N ALA A 53 36.78 -24.09 16.64
CA ALA A 53 36.20 -24.01 17.98
C ALA A 53 35.72 -22.59 18.30
N ALA A 54 36.56 -21.58 18.05
CA ALA A 54 36.23 -20.17 18.19
C ALA A 54 35.00 -19.77 17.36
N HIS A 55 34.88 -20.27 16.12
CA HIS A 55 33.70 -20.08 15.28
C HIS A 55 32.42 -20.53 15.98
N PHE A 56 32.39 -21.75 16.52
CA PHE A 56 31.20 -22.30 17.16
C PHE A 56 30.87 -21.60 18.49
N THR A 57 31.89 -21.17 19.23
CA THR A 57 31.74 -20.33 20.42
C THR A 57 31.07 -19.00 20.07
N LEU A 58 31.59 -18.28 19.06
CA LEU A 58 31.03 -17.00 18.61
C LEU A 58 29.63 -17.14 18.01
N MET A 59 29.35 -18.24 17.29
CA MET A 59 28.03 -18.50 16.74
C MET A 59 26.96 -18.71 17.81
N SER A 60 27.36 -19.21 18.98
CA SER A 60 26.48 -19.44 20.14
C SER A 60 26.32 -18.21 21.03
N ALA A 61 27.24 -17.26 20.94
CA ALA A 61 27.19 -16.01 21.68
C ALA A 61 26.08 -15.08 21.15
N ARG A 62 25.50 -14.29 22.06
CA ARG A 62 24.48 -13.28 21.76
C ARG A 62 25.18 -11.93 21.61
N PHE A 63 25.20 -11.44 20.38
CA PHE A 63 25.73 -10.11 20.04
C PHE A 63 24.63 -9.28 19.39
N ASP A 64 24.81 -7.96 19.40
CA ASP A 64 24.03 -7.07 18.53
C ASP A 64 24.34 -7.34 17.04
N ASP A 65 23.59 -6.70 16.14
CA ASP A 65 23.72 -6.91 14.70
C ASP A 65 25.10 -6.49 14.18
N VAL A 66 25.64 -5.36 14.63
CA VAL A 66 26.91 -4.80 14.17
C VAL A 66 28.07 -5.68 14.65
N THR A 67 28.08 -6.05 15.93
CA THR A 67 29.07 -6.98 16.48
C THR A 67 28.99 -8.34 15.77
N THR A 68 27.78 -8.80 15.41
CA THR A 68 27.61 -10.04 14.63
C THR A 68 28.19 -9.94 13.23
N ILE A 69 28.00 -8.81 12.55
CA ILE A 69 28.58 -8.54 11.22
C ILE A 69 30.10 -8.61 11.30
N VAL A 70 30.72 -7.94 12.28
CA VAL A 70 32.18 -7.87 12.43
C VAL A 70 32.80 -9.26 12.50
N PHE A 71 32.37 -10.09 13.45
CA PHE A 71 33.00 -11.40 13.61
C PHE A 71 32.61 -12.35 12.46
N SER A 72 31.38 -12.29 11.94
CA SER A 72 30.94 -13.20 10.88
C SER A 72 31.69 -12.95 9.57
N GLN A 73 31.93 -11.68 9.22
CA GLN A 73 32.74 -11.31 8.06
C GLN A 73 34.21 -11.69 8.27
N ALA A 74 34.78 -11.43 9.46
CA ALA A 74 36.15 -11.82 9.78
C ALA A 74 36.37 -13.34 9.64
N MET A 75 35.43 -14.15 10.16
CA MET A 75 35.46 -15.60 10.01
C MET A 75 35.30 -16.04 8.55
N ALA A 76 34.43 -15.37 7.78
CA ALA A 76 34.21 -15.70 6.37
C ALA A 76 35.47 -15.43 5.54
N ASP A 77 36.16 -14.32 5.79
CA ASP A 77 37.40 -13.94 5.14
C ASP A 77 38.51 -14.96 5.44
N LEU A 78 38.66 -15.38 6.71
CA LEU A 78 39.66 -16.38 7.10
C LEU A 78 39.39 -17.75 6.46
N PHE A 79 38.13 -18.20 6.48
CA PHE A 79 37.74 -19.46 5.84
C PHE A 79 37.94 -19.43 4.32
N ALA A 80 37.77 -18.26 3.69
CA ALA A 80 38.02 -18.09 2.26
C ALA A 80 39.53 -18.07 1.95
N ALA A 81 40.33 -17.39 2.78
CA ALA A 81 41.77 -17.24 2.58
C ALA A 81 42.53 -18.57 2.65
N ASP A 82 42.11 -19.50 3.51
CA ASP A 82 42.79 -20.79 3.67
C ASP A 82 41.84 -22.00 3.62
N ALA A 83 40.95 -22.01 2.61
CA ALA A 83 39.93 -23.05 2.50
C ALA A 83 40.52 -24.47 2.41
N ARG A 84 41.70 -24.65 1.79
CA ARG A 84 42.34 -25.97 1.66
C ARG A 84 42.83 -26.51 3.00
N ARG A 85 43.47 -25.68 3.83
CA ARG A 85 43.99 -26.09 5.15
C ARG A 85 42.90 -26.29 6.18
N MET A 86 41.78 -25.59 6.06
CA MET A 86 40.63 -25.71 6.98
C MET A 86 39.86 -27.03 6.81
N LYS A 87 39.89 -27.64 5.61
CA LYS A 87 39.08 -28.82 5.28
C LYS A 87 39.28 -30.01 6.24
N PRO A 88 40.52 -30.44 6.58
CA PRO A 88 40.73 -31.54 7.53
C PRO A 88 40.19 -31.25 8.93
N ALA A 89 40.30 -30.02 9.40
CA ALA A 89 39.81 -29.62 10.73
C ALA A 89 38.28 -29.62 10.79
N PHE A 90 37.60 -29.17 9.73
CA PHE A 90 36.15 -29.34 9.59
C PHE A 90 35.73 -30.82 9.66
N LEU A 91 36.45 -31.71 8.97
CA LEU A 91 36.18 -33.15 9.01
C LEU A 91 36.37 -33.73 10.42
N ARG A 92 37.44 -33.35 11.13
CA ARG A 92 37.66 -33.75 12.53
C ARG A 92 36.54 -33.29 13.45
N ALA A 93 36.07 -32.05 13.28
CA ALA A 93 34.92 -31.51 14.01
C ALA A 93 33.57 -32.14 13.60
N ARG A 94 33.55 -33.07 12.64
CA ARG A 94 32.34 -33.66 12.04
C ARG A 94 31.42 -32.61 11.44
N LYS A 95 32.01 -31.62 10.79
CA LYS A 95 31.33 -30.50 10.13
C LYS A 95 31.69 -30.47 8.65
N ASN A 96 30.77 -29.96 7.85
CA ASN A 96 31.01 -29.76 6.43
C ASN A 96 31.40 -28.29 6.21
N GLN A 97 32.62 -28.06 5.70
CA GLN A 97 33.15 -26.72 5.45
C GLN A 97 32.26 -25.91 4.50
N PHE A 98 31.78 -26.54 3.42
CA PHE A 98 30.91 -25.91 2.44
C PHE A 98 29.58 -25.48 3.07
N MET A 99 28.96 -26.37 3.85
CA MET A 99 27.74 -26.03 4.60
C MET A 99 27.98 -24.93 5.63
N THR A 100 29.15 -24.92 6.28
CA THR A 100 29.50 -23.87 7.25
C THR A 100 29.61 -22.52 6.56
N ARG A 101 30.23 -22.45 5.38
CA ARG A 101 30.30 -21.24 4.56
C ARG A 101 28.91 -20.73 4.17
N ILE A 102 28.01 -21.63 3.76
CA ILE A 102 26.62 -21.27 3.44
C ILE A 102 25.90 -20.70 4.67
N VAL A 103 25.99 -21.37 5.82
CA VAL A 103 25.34 -20.93 7.06
C VAL A 103 25.87 -19.57 7.51
N LEU A 104 27.20 -19.37 7.46
CA LEU A 104 27.84 -18.11 7.81
C LEU A 104 27.42 -16.99 6.87
N GLY A 105 27.45 -17.23 5.55
CA GLY A 105 27.00 -16.27 4.55
C GLY A 105 25.54 -15.86 4.74
N ARG A 106 24.64 -16.81 5.02
CA ARG A 106 23.22 -16.52 5.30
C ARG A 106 23.03 -15.65 6.53
N ARG A 107 23.73 -15.97 7.62
CA ARG A 107 23.68 -15.18 8.86
C ARG A 107 24.18 -13.77 8.59
N LEU A 108 25.29 -13.63 7.89
CA LEU A 108 25.89 -12.35 7.55
C LEU A 108 24.98 -11.51 6.63
N ALA A 109 24.45 -12.09 5.55
CA ALA A 109 23.53 -11.42 4.64
C ALA A 109 22.26 -10.93 5.36
N SER A 110 21.71 -11.73 6.28
CA SER A 110 20.55 -11.34 7.08
C SER A 110 20.87 -10.22 8.07
N ARG A 111 22.06 -10.21 8.68
CA ARG A 111 22.46 -9.13 9.61
C ARG A 111 22.72 -7.82 8.87
N TYR A 112 23.40 -7.87 7.72
CA TYR A 112 23.52 -6.73 6.83
C TYR A 112 22.15 -6.18 6.41
N PHE A 113 21.20 -7.06 6.09
CA PHE A 113 19.84 -6.68 5.73
C PHE A 113 19.12 -5.92 6.85
N HIS A 114 19.09 -6.49 8.06
CA HIS A 114 18.37 -5.90 9.18
C HIS A 114 18.97 -4.57 9.63
N GLU A 115 20.30 -4.50 9.75
CA GLU A 115 21.01 -3.28 10.13
C GLU A 115 20.89 -2.20 9.05
N GLY A 116 21.01 -2.59 7.78
CA GLY A 116 20.82 -1.69 6.63
C GLY A 116 19.43 -1.07 6.60
N ARG A 117 18.37 -1.88 6.78
CA ARG A 117 16.98 -1.37 6.89
C ARG A 117 16.80 -0.43 8.07
N ARG A 118 17.37 -0.75 9.24
CA ARG A 118 17.28 0.07 10.46
C ARG A 118 17.87 1.46 10.23
N ARG A 119 19.04 1.53 9.59
CA ARG A 119 19.75 2.77 9.29
C ARG A 119 19.12 3.58 8.16
N LEU A 120 18.52 2.93 7.18
CA LEU A 120 17.84 3.63 6.08
C LEU A 120 16.62 4.43 6.56
N GLY A 121 16.01 4.03 7.68
CA GLY A 121 14.93 4.79 8.32
C GLY A 121 15.38 6.06 9.04
N GLN A 122 16.70 6.30 9.16
CA GLN A 122 17.28 7.46 9.82
C GLN A 122 18.02 8.30 8.78
N ALA A 123 17.54 9.52 8.51
CA ALA A 123 18.09 10.39 7.46
C ALA A 123 19.61 10.58 7.55
N ALA A 124 20.15 10.72 8.77
CA ALA A 124 21.58 10.86 9.03
C ALA A 124 22.43 9.64 8.64
N THR A 125 21.83 8.45 8.50
CA THR A 125 22.56 7.21 8.23
C THR A 125 22.12 6.53 6.92
N ALA A 126 21.35 7.21 6.07
CA ALA A 126 20.81 6.64 4.84
C ALA A 126 21.89 6.04 3.92
N THR A 127 23.03 6.72 3.76
CA THR A 127 24.17 6.26 2.97
C THR A 127 24.75 4.95 3.52
N SER A 128 25.03 4.89 4.83
CA SER A 128 25.52 3.67 5.49
C SER A 128 24.50 2.52 5.41
N GLY A 129 23.21 2.83 5.50
CA GLY A 129 22.12 1.87 5.34
C GLY A 129 22.09 1.26 3.93
N ALA A 130 22.18 2.09 2.89
CA ALA A 130 22.23 1.64 1.51
C ALA A 130 23.45 0.77 1.22
N TRP A 131 24.62 1.11 1.77
CA TRP A 131 25.84 0.32 1.66
C TRP A 131 25.69 -1.08 2.28
N LEU A 132 25.12 -1.18 3.48
CA LEU A 132 24.87 -2.47 4.14
C LEU A 132 23.87 -3.34 3.36
N LEU A 133 22.80 -2.73 2.83
CA LEU A 133 21.82 -3.44 2.01
C LEU A 133 22.43 -3.97 0.70
N ASP A 134 23.33 -3.22 0.10
CA ASP A 134 24.06 -3.65 -1.08
C ASP A 134 24.98 -4.85 -0.77
N ARG A 135 25.68 -4.84 0.38
CA ARG A 135 26.43 -6.01 0.87
C ARG A 135 25.54 -7.24 1.07
N SER A 136 24.37 -7.04 1.68
CA SER A 136 23.35 -8.10 1.85
C SER A 136 22.89 -8.67 0.50
N LEU A 137 22.58 -7.78 -0.45
CA LEU A 137 22.11 -8.14 -1.78
C LEU A 137 23.12 -9.03 -2.52
N ARG A 138 24.39 -8.61 -2.56
CA ARG A 138 25.45 -9.40 -3.23
C ARG A 138 25.63 -10.77 -2.60
N LEU A 139 25.67 -10.84 -1.26
CA LEU A 139 25.81 -12.11 -0.55
C LEU A 139 24.62 -13.04 -0.81
N ASN A 140 23.39 -12.52 -0.80
CA ASN A 140 22.19 -13.31 -1.05
C ASN A 140 22.14 -13.85 -2.49
N VAL A 141 22.55 -13.06 -3.49
CA VAL A 141 22.68 -13.55 -4.88
C VAL A 141 23.69 -14.70 -4.95
N SER A 142 24.88 -14.53 -4.39
CA SER A 142 25.89 -15.61 -4.36
C SER A 142 25.41 -16.85 -3.58
N LEU A 143 24.61 -16.69 -2.53
CA LEU A 143 24.07 -17.83 -1.77
C LEU A 143 23.01 -18.62 -2.53
N LEU A 144 22.22 -17.97 -3.41
CA LEU A 144 21.28 -18.67 -4.29
C LEU A 144 22.02 -19.51 -5.33
N GLU A 145 23.13 -19.01 -5.86
CA GLU A 145 23.98 -19.74 -6.81
C GLU A 145 24.73 -20.90 -6.15
N LEU A 146 25.10 -20.77 -4.87
CA LEU A 146 25.87 -21.77 -4.15
C LEU A 146 25.01 -22.89 -3.53
N ASP A 147 23.76 -22.62 -3.13
CA ASP A 147 22.92 -23.60 -2.42
C ASP A 147 21.65 -23.96 -3.21
N ASP A 148 21.82 -24.69 -4.31
CA ASP A 148 20.72 -25.26 -5.10
C ASP A 148 19.80 -26.16 -4.26
N ARG A 149 20.33 -26.75 -3.18
CA ARG A 149 19.62 -27.64 -2.25
C ARG A 149 18.86 -26.91 -1.16
N ALA A 150 18.91 -25.57 -1.14
CA ALA A 150 18.15 -24.77 -0.19
C ALA A 150 16.66 -25.11 -0.27
N THR A 151 16.03 -25.33 0.88
CA THR A 151 14.58 -25.56 0.94
C THR A 151 13.81 -24.36 0.37
N PRO A 152 12.58 -24.53 -0.15
CA PRO A 152 11.77 -23.43 -0.67
C PRO A 152 11.68 -22.24 0.27
N ASN A 153 11.48 -22.45 1.59
CA ASN A 153 11.43 -21.35 2.57
C ASN A 153 12.71 -20.54 2.65
N VAL A 154 13.87 -21.18 2.47
CA VAL A 154 15.16 -20.49 2.51
C VAL A 154 15.38 -19.72 1.21
N LYS A 155 15.04 -20.31 0.06
CA LYS A 155 15.08 -19.62 -1.25
C LYS A 155 14.14 -18.41 -1.25
N SER A 156 12.91 -18.61 -0.79
CA SER A 156 11.91 -17.57 -0.55
C SER A 156 12.50 -16.42 0.27
N MET A 157 12.96 -16.68 1.50
CA MET A 157 13.54 -15.64 2.37
C MET A 157 14.70 -14.90 1.71
N THR A 158 15.64 -15.62 1.08
CA THR A 158 16.80 -15.01 0.41
C THR A 158 16.38 -14.13 -0.75
N GLN A 159 15.41 -14.57 -1.57
CA GLN A 159 14.87 -13.79 -2.67
C GLN A 159 14.06 -12.57 -2.19
N SER A 160 13.30 -12.70 -1.10
CA SER A 160 12.60 -11.60 -0.43
C SER A 160 13.58 -10.53 0.07
N GLN A 161 14.71 -10.94 0.66
CA GLN A 161 15.77 -10.02 1.08
C GLN A 161 16.41 -9.30 -0.12
N ILE A 162 16.66 -10.00 -1.23
CA ILE A 162 17.18 -9.36 -2.46
C ILE A 162 16.19 -8.33 -2.98
N ALA A 163 14.92 -8.70 -3.15
CA ALA A 163 13.86 -7.82 -3.63
C ALA A 163 13.71 -6.56 -2.75
N THR A 164 13.66 -6.76 -1.44
CA THR A 164 13.54 -5.67 -0.46
C THR A 164 14.79 -4.77 -0.45
N SER A 165 16.00 -5.35 -0.50
CA SER A 165 17.24 -4.57 -0.61
C SER A 165 17.27 -3.76 -1.90
N SER A 166 16.89 -4.34 -3.05
CA SER A 166 16.81 -3.62 -4.32
C SER A 166 15.86 -2.42 -4.24
N ALA A 167 14.67 -2.61 -3.66
CA ALA A 167 13.70 -1.52 -3.48
C ALA A 167 14.30 -0.39 -2.62
N HIS A 168 14.90 -0.72 -1.47
CA HIS A 168 15.48 0.25 -0.55
C HIS A 168 16.71 0.97 -1.10
N ILE A 169 17.65 0.25 -1.73
CA ILE A 169 18.83 0.84 -2.36
C ILE A 169 18.39 1.81 -3.46
N SER A 170 17.38 1.45 -4.26
CA SER A 170 16.86 2.34 -5.31
C SER A 170 16.31 3.67 -4.78
N ARG A 171 15.90 3.74 -3.51
CA ARG A 171 15.43 4.98 -2.85
C ARG A 171 16.58 5.96 -2.62
N ALA A 172 17.75 5.43 -2.29
CA ALA A 172 18.95 6.22 -2.00
C ALA A 172 19.70 6.63 -3.29
N MET A 173 19.30 6.09 -4.45
CA MET A 173 19.91 6.41 -5.73
C MET A 173 19.25 7.63 -6.38
N ALA A 174 20.06 8.46 -7.04
CA ALA A 174 19.57 9.53 -7.89
C ALA A 174 18.60 8.98 -8.96
N ARG A 175 17.66 9.81 -9.39
CA ARG A 175 16.61 9.39 -10.34
C ARG A 175 17.19 8.93 -11.69
N ASP A 176 18.31 9.52 -12.08
CA ASP A 176 19.05 9.31 -13.32
C ASP A 176 20.23 8.32 -13.18
N ASP A 177 20.42 7.66 -12.02
CA ASP A 177 21.49 6.68 -11.86
C ASP A 177 21.25 5.48 -12.80
N PRO A 178 22.19 5.18 -13.73
CA PRO A 178 22.01 4.13 -14.74
C PRO A 178 21.86 2.73 -14.16
N ARG A 179 22.26 2.52 -12.90
CA ARG A 179 22.14 1.22 -12.21
C ARG A 179 20.74 1.01 -11.62
N ARG A 180 19.90 2.05 -11.51
CA ARG A 180 18.59 1.99 -10.84
C ARG A 180 17.60 1.07 -11.56
N VAL A 181 17.50 1.16 -12.88
CA VAL A 181 16.59 0.30 -13.68
C VAL A 181 16.99 -1.18 -13.62
N PRO A 182 18.25 -1.58 -13.87
CA PRO A 182 18.68 -2.97 -13.72
C PRO A 182 18.44 -3.53 -12.31
N LEU A 183 18.71 -2.74 -11.27
CA LEU A 183 18.51 -3.13 -9.88
C LEU A 183 17.03 -3.42 -9.57
N LEU A 184 16.12 -2.53 -9.99
CA LEU A 184 14.69 -2.70 -9.79
C LEU A 184 14.13 -3.89 -10.58
N ARG A 185 14.56 -4.09 -11.83
CA ARG A 185 14.16 -5.26 -12.65
C ARG A 185 14.61 -6.56 -11.98
N SER A 186 15.85 -6.62 -11.50
CA SER A 186 16.36 -7.75 -10.72
C SER A 186 15.52 -7.98 -9.45
N GLY A 187 15.23 -6.91 -8.71
CA GLY A 187 14.37 -6.98 -7.52
C GLY A 187 13.00 -7.57 -7.83
N LEU A 188 12.36 -7.17 -8.92
CA LEU A 188 11.05 -7.69 -9.33
C LEU A 188 11.10 -9.18 -9.69
N VAL A 189 12.15 -9.62 -10.41
CA VAL A 189 12.37 -11.04 -10.73
C VAL A 189 12.51 -11.87 -9.44
N HIS A 190 13.29 -11.38 -8.47
CA HIS A 190 13.46 -12.05 -7.19
C HIS A 190 12.19 -12.03 -6.34
N SER A 191 11.39 -10.96 -6.38
CA SER A 191 10.07 -10.93 -5.76
C SER A 191 9.17 -12.03 -6.33
N SER A 192 8.96 -12.09 -7.65
CA SER A 192 8.13 -13.15 -8.24
C SER A 192 8.66 -14.56 -7.94
N ALA A 193 9.98 -14.73 -7.81
CA ALA A 193 10.56 -16.01 -7.41
C ALA A 193 10.28 -16.34 -5.93
N ALA A 194 10.32 -15.34 -5.03
CA ALA A 194 10.00 -15.53 -3.62
C ALA A 194 8.54 -15.95 -3.42
N GLU A 195 7.62 -15.35 -4.19
CA GLU A 195 6.20 -15.70 -4.22
C GLU A 195 6.00 -17.17 -4.64
N ARG A 196 6.64 -17.61 -5.74
CA ARG A 196 6.62 -19.02 -6.19
C ARG A 196 7.18 -19.98 -5.14
N ASN A 197 8.10 -19.51 -4.30
CA ASN A 197 8.66 -20.27 -3.19
C ASN A 197 7.82 -20.18 -1.90
N GLY A 198 6.62 -19.56 -1.96
CA GLY A 198 5.64 -19.52 -0.87
C GLY A 198 5.67 -18.27 0.00
N ASP A 199 6.38 -17.19 -0.38
CA ASP A 199 6.25 -15.91 0.33
C ASP A 199 4.94 -15.23 -0.04
N LEU A 200 3.97 -15.29 0.86
CA LEU A 200 2.69 -14.59 0.76
C LEU A 200 2.53 -13.59 1.91
N SER A 201 3.64 -13.07 2.44
CA SER A 201 3.60 -12.12 3.53
C SER A 201 3.13 -10.73 3.06
N PRO A 202 2.48 -9.92 3.91
CA PRO A 202 2.15 -8.54 3.55
C PRO A 202 3.39 -7.69 3.21
N ASP A 203 4.52 -7.98 3.87
CA ASP A 203 5.82 -7.39 3.53
C ASP A 203 6.19 -7.69 2.07
N HIS A 204 5.97 -8.94 1.63
CA HIS A 204 6.17 -9.36 0.24
C HIS A 204 5.43 -8.51 -0.76
N ASP A 205 4.12 -8.44 -0.58
CA ASP A 205 3.25 -7.68 -1.46
C ASP A 205 3.68 -6.19 -1.48
N GLY A 206 4.04 -5.64 -0.31
CA GLY A 206 4.50 -4.27 -0.17
C GLY A 206 5.71 -3.93 -1.03
N TYR A 207 6.79 -4.73 -0.98
CA TYR A 207 7.97 -4.45 -1.81
C TYR A 207 7.78 -4.87 -3.28
N ALA A 208 6.98 -5.89 -3.58
CA ALA A 208 6.64 -6.26 -4.95
C ALA A 208 5.93 -5.12 -5.68
N ILE A 209 4.93 -4.53 -5.01
CA ILE A 209 4.23 -3.34 -5.47
C ILE A 209 5.22 -2.19 -5.60
N GLU A 210 6.01 -1.89 -4.58
CA GLU A 210 6.98 -0.79 -4.64
C GLU A 210 7.96 -0.92 -5.81
N LEU A 211 8.53 -2.10 -6.05
CA LEU A 211 9.44 -2.36 -7.16
C LEU A 211 8.79 -2.07 -8.50
N ALA A 212 7.55 -2.54 -8.71
CA ALA A 212 6.79 -2.29 -9.93
C ALA A 212 6.48 -0.79 -10.11
N LEU A 213 6.06 -0.11 -9.04
CA LEU A 213 5.73 1.32 -9.11
C LEU A 213 6.96 2.20 -9.35
N ARG A 214 8.10 1.88 -8.75
CA ARG A 214 9.37 2.56 -9.05
C ARG A 214 9.89 2.28 -10.46
N LEU A 215 9.68 1.08 -10.98
CA LEU A 215 10.01 0.79 -12.38
C LEU A 215 9.16 1.64 -13.31
N HIS A 216 7.86 1.74 -13.06
CA HIS A 216 6.99 2.62 -13.82
C HIS A 216 7.46 4.09 -13.75
N GLU A 217 7.80 4.60 -12.56
CA GLU A 217 8.29 5.97 -12.35
C GLU A 217 9.55 6.30 -13.17
N VAL A 218 10.49 5.36 -13.27
CA VAL A 218 11.80 5.59 -13.91
C VAL A 218 11.77 5.26 -15.41
N THR A 219 10.95 4.30 -15.84
CA THR A 219 10.89 3.84 -17.24
C THR A 219 9.75 4.44 -18.05
N GLY A 220 8.68 4.90 -17.39
CA GLY A 220 7.42 5.27 -18.04
C GLY A 220 6.63 4.10 -18.61
N GLU A 221 7.05 2.85 -18.39
CA GLU A 221 6.37 1.66 -18.94
C GLU A 221 5.10 1.33 -18.12
N ASP A 222 3.93 1.39 -18.75
CA ASP A 222 2.62 1.10 -18.12
C ASP A 222 2.44 -0.37 -17.70
N THR A 223 3.25 -1.28 -18.24
CA THR A 223 3.26 -2.70 -17.86
C THR A 223 3.47 -2.86 -16.35
N PHE A 224 4.38 -2.09 -15.75
CA PHE A 224 4.65 -2.21 -14.31
C PHE A 224 3.53 -1.64 -13.44
N ALA A 225 2.86 -0.57 -13.87
CA ALA A 225 1.65 -0.08 -13.19
C ALA A 225 0.52 -1.13 -13.23
N ARG A 226 0.40 -1.88 -14.34
CA ARG A 226 -0.55 -3.00 -14.46
C ARG A 226 -0.18 -4.20 -13.59
N VAL A 227 1.10 -4.44 -13.34
CA VAL A 227 1.55 -5.49 -12.38
C VAL A 227 1.17 -5.12 -10.95
N ALA A 228 1.32 -3.86 -10.56
CA ALA A 228 0.97 -3.43 -9.21
C ALA A 228 -0.54 -3.43 -8.92
N GLY A 229 -1.38 -3.10 -9.91
CA GLY A 229 -2.83 -2.92 -9.70
C GLY A 229 -3.61 -4.13 -9.15
N PRO A 230 -3.35 -5.38 -9.58
CA PRO A 230 -3.93 -6.57 -8.96
C PRO A 230 -3.43 -6.81 -7.53
N LEU A 231 -2.14 -6.62 -7.28
CA LEU A 231 -1.51 -6.84 -5.97
C LEU A 231 -2.09 -5.89 -4.90
N THR A 232 -2.35 -4.64 -5.28
CA THR A 232 -2.95 -3.64 -4.37
C THR A 232 -4.40 -3.94 -4.02
N ARG A 233 -5.17 -4.56 -4.93
CA ARG A 233 -6.59 -4.89 -4.72
C ARG A 233 -6.81 -6.19 -3.95
N ALA A 234 -5.94 -7.17 -4.11
CA ALA A 234 -6.19 -8.52 -3.60
C ALA A 234 -5.93 -8.71 -2.09
N ARG A 235 -5.20 -7.80 -1.43
CA ARG A 235 -4.53 -8.11 -0.16
C ARG A 235 -4.81 -7.15 1.00
N ASP A 236 -5.66 -6.13 0.82
CA ASP A 236 -6.08 -5.15 1.85
C ASP A 236 -4.93 -4.70 2.77
N VAL A 237 -3.80 -4.33 2.15
CA VAL A 237 -2.57 -4.01 2.89
C VAL A 237 -2.65 -2.56 3.38
N ASP A 238 -2.98 -2.40 4.66
CA ASP A 238 -3.03 -1.12 5.37
C ASP A 238 -1.63 -0.68 5.85
N SER A 239 -0.77 -0.30 4.90
CA SER A 239 0.50 0.37 5.19
C SER A 239 0.49 1.78 4.63
N ALA A 240 0.89 2.77 5.46
CA ALA A 240 1.00 4.17 5.03
C ALA A 240 1.93 4.33 3.81
N THR A 241 3.04 3.60 3.77
CA THR A 241 3.99 3.59 2.65
C THR A 241 3.33 3.12 1.37
N LEU A 242 2.59 2.01 1.47
CA LEU A 242 1.98 1.39 0.31
C LEU A 242 0.85 2.27 -0.24
N GLN A 243 -0.02 2.79 0.62
CA GLN A 243 -1.07 3.73 0.20
C GLN A 243 -0.45 4.97 -0.45
N GLY A 244 0.66 5.50 0.09
CA GLY A 244 1.42 6.59 -0.54
C GLY A 244 1.90 6.26 -1.96
N LEU A 245 2.53 5.11 -2.15
CA LEU A 245 3.03 4.66 -3.45
C LEU A 245 1.90 4.42 -4.46
N ILE A 246 0.77 3.84 -4.04
CA ILE A 246 -0.42 3.71 -4.89
C ILE A 246 -0.90 5.11 -5.31
N GLY A 247 -0.93 6.06 -4.37
CA GLY A 247 -1.23 7.46 -4.64
C GLY A 247 -0.30 8.08 -5.68
N ASP A 248 1.02 7.80 -5.62
CA ASP A 248 1.99 8.30 -6.59
C ASP A 248 1.69 7.84 -8.02
N VAL A 249 1.19 6.62 -8.16
CA VAL A 249 0.97 6.00 -9.47
C VAL A 249 -0.35 6.45 -10.08
N GLU A 250 -1.40 6.55 -9.28
CA GLU A 250 -2.64 7.17 -9.74
C GLU A 250 -2.41 8.64 -10.10
N PHE A 251 -1.58 9.37 -9.33
CA PHE A 251 -1.18 10.72 -9.69
C PHE A 251 -0.37 10.76 -11.01
N ALA A 252 0.58 9.85 -11.21
CA ALA A 252 1.37 9.77 -12.44
C ALA A 252 0.50 9.48 -13.67
N LYS A 253 -0.47 8.55 -13.53
CA LYS A 253 -1.48 8.29 -14.57
C LYS A 253 -2.26 9.55 -14.89
N ALA A 254 -2.75 10.27 -13.88
CA ALA A 254 -3.47 11.53 -14.11
C ALA A 254 -2.63 12.59 -14.83
N ALA A 255 -1.34 12.70 -14.48
CA ALA A 255 -0.42 13.64 -15.11
C ALA A 255 -0.14 13.30 -16.58
N ALA A 256 -0.14 12.01 -16.94
CA ALA A 256 0.06 11.52 -18.30
C ALA A 256 -1.17 11.63 -19.20
N VAL A 257 -2.38 11.76 -18.64
CA VAL A 257 -3.62 11.91 -19.41
C VAL A 257 -3.62 13.25 -20.17
N PRO A 258 -3.82 13.24 -21.50
CA PRO A 258 -3.91 14.45 -22.32
C PRO A 258 -4.98 15.42 -21.82
N SER A 259 -4.78 16.72 -22.06
CA SER A 259 -5.68 17.77 -21.57
C SER A 259 -7.13 17.66 -22.06
N HIS A 260 -7.38 17.00 -23.21
CA HIS A 260 -8.72 16.78 -23.74
C HIS A 260 -9.48 15.61 -23.07
N GLU A 261 -8.81 14.80 -22.23
CA GLU A 261 -9.39 13.71 -21.44
C GLU A 261 -9.49 14.11 -19.94
N ALA A 262 -9.96 15.33 -19.66
CA ALA A 262 -9.96 15.91 -18.31
C ALA A 262 -10.67 15.03 -17.26
N ASP A 263 -11.79 14.40 -17.61
CA ASP A 263 -12.57 13.54 -16.71
C ASP A 263 -11.78 12.30 -16.26
N ARG A 264 -11.01 11.71 -17.18
CA ARG A 264 -10.16 10.56 -16.87
C ARG A 264 -9.02 10.95 -15.93
N ALA A 265 -8.39 12.10 -16.19
CA ALA A 265 -7.39 12.64 -15.29
C ALA A 265 -7.97 12.91 -13.89
N MET A 266 -9.19 13.47 -13.84
CA MET A 266 -9.90 13.76 -12.60
C MET A 266 -10.18 12.50 -11.78
N SER A 267 -10.64 11.43 -12.43
CA SER A 267 -10.87 10.14 -11.78
C SER A 267 -9.60 9.58 -11.13
N HIS A 268 -8.45 9.67 -11.81
CA HIS A 268 -7.17 9.22 -11.26
C HIS A 268 -6.68 10.11 -10.11
N LEU A 269 -6.89 11.44 -10.18
CA LEU A 269 -6.55 12.35 -9.07
C LEU A 269 -7.41 12.09 -7.83
N ILE A 270 -8.70 11.79 -7.99
CA ILE A 270 -9.58 11.48 -6.85
C ILE A 270 -9.12 10.20 -6.15
N GLU A 271 -8.79 9.16 -6.91
CA GLU A 271 -8.25 7.92 -6.34
C GLU A 271 -6.90 8.18 -5.66
N ALA A 272 -5.98 8.90 -6.31
CA ALA A 272 -4.70 9.28 -5.71
C ALA A 272 -4.89 10.00 -4.37
N LEU A 273 -5.83 10.95 -4.33
CA LEU A 273 -6.15 11.71 -3.12
C LEU A 273 -6.71 10.82 -2.00
N ASP A 274 -7.62 9.89 -2.30
CA ASP A 274 -8.14 8.93 -1.33
C ASP A 274 -6.99 8.11 -0.71
N ARG A 275 -6.07 7.64 -1.56
CA ARG A 275 -4.89 6.88 -1.13
C ARG A 275 -3.98 7.68 -0.22
N TYR A 276 -3.67 8.94 -0.56
CA TYR A 276 -2.89 9.79 0.33
C TYR A 276 -3.59 10.10 1.64
N ASN A 277 -4.92 10.28 1.63
CA ASN A 277 -5.69 10.49 2.87
C ASN A 277 -5.60 9.28 3.80
N ARG A 278 -5.77 8.05 3.27
CA ARG A 278 -5.56 6.81 4.04
C ARG A 278 -4.13 6.72 4.55
N ALA A 279 -3.14 7.00 3.71
CA ALA A 279 -1.73 6.98 4.08
C ALA A 279 -1.41 7.92 5.26
N VAL A 280 -1.97 9.14 5.24
CA VAL A 280 -1.78 10.15 6.30
C VAL A 280 -2.48 9.75 7.60
N ALA A 281 -3.63 9.07 7.51
CA ALA A 281 -4.47 8.67 8.65
C ALA A 281 -3.98 7.40 9.40
N LEU A 282 -3.22 6.53 8.73
CA LEU A 282 -2.72 5.29 9.35
C LEU A 282 -1.73 5.58 10.50
N PRO A 283 -1.79 4.82 11.61
CA PRO A 283 -0.82 4.92 12.70
C PRO A 283 0.59 4.67 12.15
N ARG A 284 1.53 5.55 12.51
CA ARG A 284 2.92 5.35 12.11
C ARG A 284 3.61 4.53 13.18
N ASP A 285 3.85 3.28 12.87
CA ASP A 285 5.05 2.63 13.36
C ASP A 285 6.27 3.39 12.80
N ASP A 286 7.33 3.56 13.60
CA ASP A 286 8.52 4.40 13.35
C ASP A 286 9.28 4.12 12.03
N LYS A 287 8.75 3.31 11.12
CA LYS A 287 9.43 2.73 9.96
C LYS A 287 8.73 2.95 8.61
N GLY A 288 7.52 3.50 8.57
CA GLY A 288 6.66 3.43 7.38
C GLY A 288 6.91 4.49 6.31
N ALA A 289 6.50 5.75 6.55
CA ALA A 289 6.48 6.79 5.52
C ALA A 289 6.75 8.16 6.13
N ASP A 290 7.61 8.95 5.48
CA ASP A 290 7.82 10.35 5.84
C ASP A 290 6.51 11.12 5.63
N ILE A 291 5.97 11.68 6.71
CA ILE A 291 4.73 12.46 6.62
C ILE A 291 4.89 13.72 5.80
N GLY A 292 6.08 14.33 5.84
CA GLY A 292 6.39 15.46 4.99
C GLY A 292 6.23 15.10 3.52
N TYR A 293 6.67 13.91 3.14
CA TYR A 293 6.50 13.39 1.79
C TYR A 293 5.03 13.17 1.45
N LEU A 294 4.28 12.46 2.30
CA LEU A 294 2.86 12.16 2.06
C LEU A 294 1.99 13.42 1.97
N LEU A 295 2.22 14.40 2.85
CA LEU A 295 1.56 15.70 2.80
C LEU A 295 1.95 16.46 1.54
N ALA A 296 3.23 16.51 1.16
CA ALA A 296 3.67 17.16 -0.06
C ALA A 296 2.98 16.57 -1.31
N LYS A 297 2.84 15.25 -1.36
CA LYS A 297 2.16 14.56 -2.47
C LYS A 297 0.66 14.78 -2.47
N ARG A 298 0.02 14.77 -1.29
CA ARG A 298 -1.41 15.10 -1.16
C ARG A 298 -1.69 16.54 -1.57
N GLY A 299 -0.86 17.48 -1.13
CA GLY A 299 -0.94 18.90 -1.51
C GLY A 299 -0.81 19.08 -3.02
N ARG A 300 0.09 18.32 -3.67
CA ARG A 300 0.24 18.31 -5.13
C ARG A 300 -1.00 17.77 -5.84
N CYS A 301 -1.62 16.74 -5.29
CA CYS A 301 -2.88 16.20 -5.81
C CYS A 301 -3.99 17.25 -5.74
N TYR A 302 -4.12 17.93 -4.60
CA TYR A 302 -5.06 19.04 -4.44
C TYR A 302 -4.79 20.20 -5.40
N ALA A 303 -3.52 20.54 -5.65
CA ALA A 303 -3.13 21.56 -6.62
C ALA A 303 -3.59 21.21 -8.04
N PHE A 304 -3.37 19.96 -8.46
CA PHE A 304 -3.81 19.46 -9.77
C PHE A 304 -5.34 19.44 -9.88
N LEU A 305 -6.04 19.03 -8.82
CA LEU A 305 -7.51 19.09 -8.75
C LEU A 305 -8.01 20.54 -8.89
N TYR A 306 -7.36 21.51 -8.23
CA TYR A 306 -7.70 22.93 -8.37
C TYR A 306 -7.46 23.44 -9.81
N GLU A 307 -6.36 23.05 -10.43
CA GLU A 307 -5.98 23.53 -11.76
C GLU A 307 -6.83 22.94 -12.88
N ARG A 308 -7.19 21.66 -12.76
CA ARG A 308 -7.99 20.93 -13.76
C ARG A 308 -9.49 20.93 -13.47
N GLY A 309 -9.90 21.10 -12.22
CA GLY A 309 -11.30 20.99 -11.75
C GLY A 309 -12.10 22.28 -11.87
N GLY A 310 -11.95 23.02 -12.96
CA GLY A 310 -12.86 24.12 -13.28
C GLY A 310 -14.24 23.57 -13.62
N ASP A 311 -15.31 24.18 -13.11
CA ASP A 311 -16.65 23.91 -13.63
C ASP A 311 -16.77 24.32 -15.12
N ALA A 312 -17.90 24.04 -15.75
CA ALA A 312 -18.13 24.41 -17.16
C ALA A 312 -18.03 25.94 -17.44
N VAL A 313 -17.98 26.76 -16.39
CA VAL A 313 -17.83 28.22 -16.45
C VAL A 313 -16.41 28.66 -16.02
N GLY A 314 -15.50 27.70 -15.82
CA GLY A 314 -14.11 27.92 -15.43
C GLY A 314 -13.90 28.27 -13.96
N ARG A 315 -14.93 28.19 -13.10
CA ARG A 315 -14.77 28.44 -11.66
C ARG A 315 -14.06 27.26 -11.03
N ARG A 316 -12.99 27.56 -10.29
CA ARG A 316 -12.16 26.55 -9.61
C ARG A 316 -12.57 26.43 -8.15
N ASP A 317 -12.55 25.20 -7.62
CA ASP A 317 -12.86 24.94 -6.22
C ASP A 317 -11.75 25.49 -5.29
N THR A 318 -12.02 26.65 -4.69
CA THR A 318 -11.11 27.31 -3.75
C THR A 318 -10.80 26.47 -2.50
N THR A 319 -11.64 25.47 -2.18
CA THR A 319 -11.36 24.50 -1.11
C THR A 319 -10.13 23.66 -1.42
N GLN A 320 -9.97 23.22 -2.68
CA GLN A 320 -8.80 22.41 -3.07
C GLN A 320 -7.52 23.23 -2.98
N LEU A 321 -7.56 24.49 -3.43
CA LEU A 321 -6.42 25.42 -3.31
C LEU A 321 -5.97 25.59 -1.86
N ASN A 322 -6.92 25.84 -0.95
CA ASN A 322 -6.61 26.02 0.46
C ASN A 322 -6.05 24.74 1.10
N ARG A 323 -6.57 23.57 0.73
CA ARG A 323 -6.03 22.28 1.19
C ARG A 323 -4.62 22.00 0.65
N ALA A 324 -4.36 22.33 -0.62
CA ALA A 324 -3.04 22.22 -1.22
C ALA A 324 -2.01 23.06 -0.46
N LEU A 325 -2.32 24.33 -0.20
CA LEU A 325 -1.46 25.24 0.54
C LEU A 325 -1.30 24.82 2.01
N ALA A 326 -2.35 24.33 2.66
CA ALA A 326 -2.26 23.82 4.03
C ALA A 326 -1.27 22.66 4.15
N ASP A 327 -1.29 21.72 3.20
CA ASP A 327 -0.35 20.60 3.17
C ASP A 327 1.09 21.06 2.85
N TRP A 328 1.29 21.94 1.87
CA TRP A 328 2.62 22.40 1.43
C TRP A 328 3.30 23.42 2.34
N LEU A 329 2.53 24.17 3.13
CA LEU A 329 3.08 25.09 4.12
C LEU A 329 3.34 24.42 5.47
N ASP A 330 2.92 23.16 5.64
CA ASP A 330 3.30 22.37 6.81
C ASP A 330 4.83 22.25 6.88
N PRO A 331 5.48 22.62 8.00
CA PRO A 331 6.94 22.63 8.13
C PRO A 331 7.60 21.28 7.78
N ARG A 332 6.88 20.17 7.99
CA ARG A 332 7.39 18.82 7.72
C ARG A 332 7.58 18.56 6.23
N THR A 333 6.87 19.29 5.36
CA THR A 333 6.98 19.15 3.90
C THR A 333 8.15 19.87 3.28
N ALA A 334 8.88 20.71 4.03
CA ALA A 334 9.98 21.52 3.51
C ALA A 334 11.03 20.72 2.69
N PRO A 335 11.43 19.49 3.06
CA PRO A 335 12.38 18.71 2.26
C PRO A 335 11.80 18.16 0.94
N HIS A 336 10.48 18.15 0.79
CA HIS A 336 9.76 17.46 -0.29
C HIS A 336 8.93 18.40 -1.17
N ARG A 337 8.72 19.64 -0.75
CA ARG A 337 7.90 20.62 -1.49
C ARG A 337 8.70 21.27 -2.61
N HIS A 338 8.00 21.66 -3.67
CA HIS A 338 8.57 22.46 -4.75
C HIS A 338 8.20 23.93 -4.51
N ASP A 339 9.12 24.73 -3.99
CA ASP A 339 8.85 26.13 -3.59
C ASP A 339 8.22 26.97 -4.72
N HIS A 340 8.60 26.75 -5.98
CA HIS A 340 7.96 27.37 -7.15
C HIS A 340 6.47 26.99 -7.31
N GLU A 341 6.11 25.72 -7.08
CA GLU A 341 4.70 25.30 -7.13
C GLU A 341 3.90 25.94 -5.99
N VAL A 342 4.47 26.04 -4.78
CA VAL A 342 3.83 26.69 -3.62
C VAL A 342 3.61 28.18 -3.87
N ALA A 343 4.65 28.89 -4.35
CA ALA A 343 4.57 30.30 -4.69
C ALA A 343 3.47 30.57 -5.74
N ARG A 344 3.37 29.74 -6.78
CA ARG A 344 2.31 29.86 -7.79
C ARG A 344 0.90 29.70 -7.20
N LEU A 345 0.69 28.77 -6.26
CA LEU A 345 -0.61 28.61 -5.59
C LEU A 345 -0.93 29.76 -4.64
N LEU A 346 0.06 30.31 -3.93
CA LEU A 346 -0.10 31.50 -3.10
C LEU A 346 -0.55 32.69 -3.96
N LEU A 347 0.07 32.91 -5.11
CA LEU A 347 -0.35 33.95 -6.06
C LEU A 347 -1.78 33.70 -6.58
N ALA A 348 -2.16 32.44 -6.81
CA ALA A 348 -3.53 32.11 -7.19
C ALA A 348 -4.53 32.42 -6.06
N ARG A 349 -4.17 32.18 -4.80
CA ARG A 349 -5.03 32.50 -3.63
C ARG A 349 -5.11 34.00 -3.40
N ALA A 350 -4.01 34.73 -3.58
CA ALA A 350 -3.99 36.18 -3.53
C ALA A 350 -4.99 36.78 -4.52
N ARG A 351 -5.05 36.28 -5.77
CA ARG A 351 -6.03 36.73 -6.78
C ARG A 351 -7.48 36.54 -6.34
N LEU A 352 -7.76 35.42 -5.68
CA LEU A 352 -9.09 35.14 -5.14
C LEU A 352 -9.43 36.02 -3.93
N ALA A 353 -8.45 36.33 -3.09
CA ALA A 353 -8.60 37.25 -1.95
C ALA A 353 -8.89 38.68 -2.46
N THR A 354 -8.13 39.16 -3.45
CA THR A 354 -8.42 40.43 -4.14
C THR A 354 -9.84 40.47 -4.68
N ALA A 355 -10.30 39.42 -5.36
CA ALA A 355 -11.65 39.35 -5.91
C ALA A 355 -12.77 39.34 -4.83
N ARG A 356 -12.42 39.11 -3.57
CA ARG A 356 -13.32 39.18 -2.41
C ARG A 356 -13.11 40.46 -1.58
N SER A 357 -12.31 41.39 -2.08
CA SER A 357 -11.91 42.62 -1.38
C SER A 357 -11.17 42.36 -0.05
N ASP A 358 -10.45 41.23 0.06
CA ASP A 358 -9.58 40.91 1.19
C ASP A 358 -8.12 41.24 0.84
N THR A 359 -7.83 42.55 0.78
CA THR A 359 -6.53 43.09 0.38
C THR A 359 -5.41 42.65 1.32
N ALA A 360 -5.71 42.50 2.62
CA ALA A 360 -4.72 42.05 3.61
C ALA A 360 -4.26 40.62 3.36
N ALA A 361 -5.19 39.68 3.09
CA ALA A 361 -4.83 38.31 2.76
C ALA A 361 -4.09 38.23 1.42
N ALA A 362 -4.48 39.03 0.42
CA ALA A 362 -3.79 39.09 -0.86
C ALA A 362 -2.32 39.54 -0.71
N ILE A 363 -2.06 40.60 0.05
CA ILE A 363 -0.69 41.09 0.32
C ILE A 363 0.13 40.01 1.04
N ALA A 364 -0.43 39.39 2.07
CA ALA A 364 0.26 38.35 2.85
C ALA A 364 0.67 37.16 1.96
N ASP A 365 -0.22 36.68 1.10
CA ASP A 365 0.06 35.58 0.18
C ASP A 365 1.15 35.92 -0.84
N VAL A 366 1.14 37.14 -1.37
CA VAL A 366 2.18 37.58 -2.32
C VAL A 366 3.54 37.72 -1.63
N SER A 367 3.58 38.29 -0.43
CA SER A 367 4.82 38.37 0.35
C SER A 367 5.39 36.97 0.62
N ALA A 368 4.55 36.02 1.04
CA ALA A 368 4.97 34.63 1.25
C ALA A 368 5.45 33.96 -0.05
N ALA A 369 4.82 34.23 -1.18
CA ALA A 369 5.27 33.74 -2.48
C ALA A 369 6.67 34.28 -2.85
N ALA A 370 6.91 35.57 -2.60
CA ALA A 370 8.20 36.22 -2.89
C ALA A 370 9.36 35.67 -2.04
N GLU A 371 9.09 35.24 -0.80
CA GLU A 371 10.09 34.63 0.09
C GLU A 371 10.52 33.23 -0.37
N LEU A 372 9.61 32.47 -0.99
CA LEU A 372 9.88 31.10 -1.47
C LEU A 372 10.63 31.05 -2.80
N MET A 373 10.66 32.13 -3.56
CA MET A 373 11.21 32.12 -4.91
C MET A 373 12.68 32.52 -4.97
N SER A 374 13.40 31.92 -5.91
CA SER A 374 14.80 32.22 -6.18
C SER A 374 14.97 33.68 -6.62
N SER A 375 16.18 34.24 -6.48
CA SER A 375 16.47 35.60 -6.94
C SER A 375 16.21 35.82 -8.43
N GLN A 376 16.26 34.76 -9.25
CA GLN A 376 15.98 34.83 -10.69
C GLN A 376 14.49 34.98 -11.01
N ASP A 377 13.59 34.50 -10.15
CA ASP A 377 12.15 34.52 -10.41
C ASP A 377 11.43 35.73 -9.79
N ARG A 378 12.10 36.46 -8.88
CA ARG A 378 11.56 37.65 -8.22
C ARG A 378 11.03 38.73 -9.19
N PRO A 379 11.66 39.03 -10.34
CA PRO A 379 11.13 40.03 -11.26
C PRO A 379 9.75 39.68 -11.84
N LEU A 380 9.50 38.39 -12.12
CA LEU A 380 8.22 37.92 -12.66
C LEU A 380 7.11 38.00 -11.60
N VAL A 381 7.42 37.75 -10.34
CA VAL A 381 6.44 37.90 -9.24
C VAL A 381 6.20 39.36 -8.93
N ALA A 382 7.26 40.18 -8.90
CA ALA A 382 7.14 41.62 -8.71
C ALA A 382 6.23 42.23 -9.78
N SER A 383 6.38 41.80 -11.04
CA SER A 383 5.50 42.24 -12.13
C SER A 383 4.06 41.76 -11.93
N GLN A 384 3.84 40.48 -11.58
CA GLN A 384 2.49 39.98 -11.28
C GLN A 384 1.82 40.70 -10.10
N LEU A 385 2.60 41.03 -9.06
CA LEU A 385 2.14 41.80 -7.90
C LEU A 385 1.75 43.22 -8.30
N GLU A 386 2.55 43.87 -9.13
CA GLU A 386 2.29 45.23 -9.62
C GLU A 386 0.99 45.28 -10.43
N GLY A 387 0.81 44.36 -11.39
CA GLY A 387 -0.43 44.24 -12.16
C GLY A 387 -1.66 43.99 -11.29
N GLN A 388 -1.51 43.16 -10.24
CA GLN A 388 -2.60 42.86 -9.31
C GLN A 388 -2.94 44.01 -8.35
N THR A 389 -1.92 44.73 -7.89
CA THR A 389 -2.07 45.94 -7.06
C THR A 389 -2.84 47.01 -7.83
N LEU A 390 -2.50 47.20 -9.11
CA LEU A 390 -3.22 48.12 -9.99
C LEU A 390 -4.65 47.68 -10.27
N GLY A 391 -4.90 46.38 -10.47
CA GLY A 391 -6.25 45.84 -10.61
C GLY A 391 -7.11 46.12 -9.37
N THR A 392 -6.53 45.95 -8.17
CA THR A 392 -7.20 46.24 -6.88
C THR A 392 -7.51 47.73 -6.76
N ALA A 393 -6.53 48.59 -7.07
CA ALA A 393 -6.71 50.04 -7.05
C ALA A 393 -7.81 50.52 -8.01
N ILE A 394 -7.95 49.88 -9.18
CA ILE A 394 -9.03 50.16 -10.13
C ILE A 394 -10.40 49.80 -9.53
N GLU A 395 -10.56 48.58 -9.00
CA GLU A 395 -11.86 48.14 -8.45
C GLU A 395 -12.23 48.97 -7.20
N ASP A 396 -11.28 49.24 -6.31
CA ASP A 396 -11.51 50.12 -5.14
C ASP A 396 -11.96 51.53 -5.58
N ALA A 397 -11.32 52.11 -6.61
CA ALA A 397 -11.70 53.42 -7.13
C ALA A 397 -13.10 53.40 -7.79
N LEU A 398 -13.45 52.32 -8.48
CA LEU A 398 -14.79 52.13 -9.06
C LEU A 398 -15.87 52.02 -7.98
N ASP A 399 -15.62 51.24 -6.92
CA ASP A 399 -16.55 51.04 -5.81
C ASP A 399 -16.81 52.34 -5.02
N HIS A 400 -15.80 53.21 -4.91
CA HIS A 400 -15.94 54.53 -4.29
C HIS A 400 -16.40 55.63 -5.27
N ASN A 401 -16.62 55.29 -6.54
CA ASN A 401 -17.03 56.22 -7.60
C ASN A 401 -16.08 57.44 -7.71
N ASP A 402 -14.76 57.22 -7.54
CA ASP A 402 -13.70 58.22 -7.58
C ASP A 402 -13.10 58.32 -8.99
N LEU A 403 -13.54 59.32 -9.76
CA LEU A 403 -13.18 59.49 -11.17
C LEU A 403 -11.66 59.63 -11.37
N ASP A 404 -10.99 60.46 -10.57
CA ASP A 404 -9.56 60.75 -10.73
C ASP A 404 -8.70 59.52 -10.38
N ALA A 405 -9.10 58.77 -9.35
CA ALA A 405 -8.44 57.53 -8.97
C ALA A 405 -8.59 56.45 -10.06
N VAL A 406 -9.77 56.30 -10.67
CA VAL A 406 -9.99 55.36 -11.78
C VAL A 406 -9.11 55.73 -12.98
N ILE A 407 -9.06 57.00 -13.38
CA ILE A 407 -8.22 57.47 -14.50
C ILE A 407 -6.74 57.17 -14.23
N LYS A 408 -6.26 57.55 -13.04
CA LYS A 408 -4.85 57.36 -12.65
C LYS A 408 -4.46 55.89 -12.63
N ALA A 409 -5.29 55.03 -12.06
CA ALA A 409 -5.00 53.60 -11.95
C ALA A 409 -5.07 52.90 -13.32
N ALA A 410 -6.05 53.25 -14.17
CA ALA A 410 -6.17 52.73 -15.53
C ALA A 410 -4.97 53.14 -16.43
N ALA A 411 -4.56 54.41 -16.37
CA ALA A 411 -3.38 54.89 -17.10
C ALA A 411 -2.09 54.18 -16.63
N SER A 412 -1.96 53.99 -15.31
CA SER A 412 -0.82 53.29 -14.73
C SER A 412 -0.77 51.82 -15.20
N ALA A 413 -1.92 51.14 -15.24
CA ALA A 413 -2.03 49.78 -15.75
C ALA A 413 -1.68 49.67 -17.25
N ALA A 414 -2.10 50.64 -18.07
CA ALA A 414 -1.74 50.70 -19.49
C ALA A 414 -0.23 50.91 -19.71
N SER A 415 0.44 51.63 -18.80
CA SER A 415 1.88 51.92 -18.89
C SER A 415 2.80 50.80 -18.38
N LEU A 416 2.25 49.70 -17.87
CA LEU A 416 3.04 48.57 -17.37
C LEU A 416 3.90 47.95 -18.48
N PRO A 417 5.13 47.50 -18.16
CA PRO A 417 6.00 46.82 -19.13
C PRO A 417 5.29 45.65 -19.81
N PRO A 418 5.59 45.34 -21.09
CA PRO A 418 5.01 44.19 -21.82
C PRO A 418 5.18 42.84 -21.11
N SER A 419 6.24 42.69 -20.31
CA SER A 419 6.54 41.50 -19.50
C SER A 419 5.68 41.39 -18.22
N THR A 420 4.88 42.41 -17.92
CA THR A 420 4.05 42.50 -16.72
C THR A 420 2.59 42.23 -17.07
N PRO A 421 1.99 41.10 -16.65
CA PRO A 421 0.60 40.81 -17.00
C PRO A 421 -0.34 41.88 -16.46
N VAL A 422 -1.31 42.29 -17.27
CA VAL A 422 -2.22 43.39 -16.91
C VAL A 422 -3.57 42.86 -16.41
N PRO A 423 -4.26 43.60 -15.51
CA PRO A 423 -5.58 43.22 -15.03
C PRO A 423 -6.65 43.55 -16.10
N ALA A 424 -6.62 42.84 -17.24
CA ALA A 424 -7.42 43.13 -18.42
C ALA A 424 -8.92 43.33 -18.12
N GLY A 425 -9.51 42.51 -17.23
CA GLY A 425 -10.90 42.66 -16.83
C GLY A 425 -11.21 43.95 -16.09
N SER A 426 -10.36 44.35 -15.13
CA SER A 426 -10.52 45.60 -14.38
C SER A 426 -10.27 46.81 -15.30
N MET A 427 -9.32 46.72 -16.22
CA MET A 427 -9.11 47.73 -17.27
C MET A 427 -10.33 47.88 -18.18
N THR A 428 -10.89 46.80 -18.71
CA THR A 428 -12.09 46.88 -19.53
C THR A 428 -13.28 47.44 -18.76
N LYS A 429 -13.48 47.05 -17.49
CA LYS A 429 -14.52 47.63 -16.63
C LYS A 429 -14.33 49.12 -16.41
N SER A 430 -13.11 49.58 -16.09
CA SER A 430 -12.86 51.01 -15.86
C SER A 430 -13.08 51.82 -17.12
N ALA A 431 -12.62 51.34 -18.28
CA ALA A 431 -12.86 52.01 -19.55
C ALA A 431 -14.36 52.11 -19.90
N LEU A 432 -15.14 51.06 -19.64
CA LEU A 432 -16.61 51.07 -19.81
C LEU A 432 -17.30 52.00 -18.81
N TRP A 433 -16.82 52.07 -17.56
CA TRP A 433 -17.38 52.97 -16.56
C TRP A 433 -17.08 54.44 -16.87
N LEU A 434 -15.89 54.74 -17.41
CA LEU A 434 -15.49 56.07 -17.86
C LEU A 434 -16.23 56.51 -19.14
N GLN A 435 -16.76 55.56 -19.91
CA GLN A 435 -17.55 55.84 -21.11
C GLN A 435 -18.79 56.67 -20.75
N GLY A 436 -18.86 57.91 -21.27
CA GLY A 436 -19.91 58.87 -20.97
C GLY A 436 -19.68 59.75 -19.74
N ARG A 437 -18.59 59.55 -18.98
CA ARG A 437 -18.14 60.42 -17.88
C ARG A 437 -17.01 61.37 -18.28
N LEU A 438 -16.29 61.01 -19.34
CA LEU A 438 -15.23 61.81 -19.95
C LEU A 438 -15.69 62.41 -21.28
N THR A 439 -14.99 63.45 -21.74
CA THR A 439 -15.14 63.87 -23.14
C THR A 439 -14.67 62.75 -24.06
N ARG A 440 -15.19 62.71 -25.30
CA ARG A 440 -14.79 61.69 -26.28
C ARG A 440 -13.27 61.63 -26.46
N SER A 441 -12.63 62.80 -26.60
CA SER A 441 -11.17 62.91 -26.77
C SER A 441 -10.40 62.38 -25.56
N ASP A 442 -10.81 62.73 -24.34
CA ASP A 442 -10.10 62.30 -23.12
C ASP A 442 -10.24 60.79 -22.91
N TRP A 443 -11.41 60.25 -23.24
CA TRP A 443 -11.66 58.82 -23.14
C TRP A 443 -10.89 58.02 -24.20
N GLU A 444 -10.85 58.47 -25.46
CA GLU A 444 -10.05 57.84 -26.53
C GLU A 444 -8.56 57.83 -26.18
N GLN A 445 -8.01 58.95 -25.65
CA GLN A 445 -6.62 59.04 -25.21
C GLN A 445 -6.26 58.05 -24.10
N LEU A 446 -7.22 57.63 -23.29
CA LEU A 446 -7.02 56.66 -22.22
C LEU A 446 -7.29 55.22 -22.67
N ALA A 447 -8.35 55.00 -23.43
CA ALA A 447 -8.81 53.67 -23.81
C ALA A 447 -7.97 53.04 -24.93
N GLU A 448 -7.36 53.83 -25.82
CA GLU A 448 -6.49 53.33 -26.89
C GLU A 448 -5.21 52.65 -26.32
N PRO A 449 -4.43 53.28 -25.41
CA PRO A 449 -3.30 52.61 -24.75
C PRO A 449 -3.71 51.38 -23.93
N MET A 450 -4.91 51.40 -23.34
CA MET A 450 -5.43 50.24 -22.60
C MET A 450 -5.70 49.06 -23.55
N LEU A 451 -6.28 49.32 -24.72
CA LEU A 451 -6.52 48.30 -25.74
C LEU A 451 -5.20 47.71 -26.24
N ASP A 452 -4.24 48.55 -26.63
CA ASP A 452 -2.90 48.13 -27.06
C ASP A 452 -2.24 47.23 -26.01
N ARG A 453 -2.32 47.63 -24.73
CA ARG A 453 -1.69 46.86 -23.66
C ARG A 453 -2.37 45.50 -23.44
N ILE A 454 -3.70 45.43 -23.49
CA ILE A 454 -4.46 44.17 -23.38
C ILE A 454 -4.10 43.24 -24.55
N GLU A 455 -3.94 43.77 -25.77
CA GLU A 455 -3.53 42.99 -26.94
C GLU A 455 -2.12 42.41 -26.80
N ILE A 456 -1.15 43.23 -26.35
CA ILE A 456 0.21 42.78 -26.08
C ILE A 456 0.21 41.65 -25.06
N ASP A 457 -0.63 41.74 -24.02
CA ASP A 457 -0.76 40.68 -23.01
C ASP A 457 -1.42 39.41 -23.58
N GLY A 458 -2.40 39.56 -24.47
CA GLY A 458 -3.03 38.46 -25.19
C GLY A 458 -2.07 37.71 -26.12
N ALA A 459 -1.05 38.39 -26.63
CA ALA A 459 0.02 37.80 -27.43
C ALA A 459 1.15 37.17 -26.58
N HIS A 460 1.13 37.32 -25.25
CA HIS A 460 2.24 36.90 -24.40
C HIS A 460 2.45 35.37 -24.45
N PRO A 461 3.69 34.87 -24.69
CA PRO A 461 3.95 33.43 -24.85
C PRO A 461 3.60 32.58 -23.63
N ALA A 462 3.67 33.16 -22.43
CA ALA A 462 3.34 32.49 -21.17
C ALA A 462 1.83 32.32 -20.93
N LEU A 463 0.99 32.97 -21.73
CA LEU A 463 -0.46 32.89 -21.56
C LEU A 463 -1.00 31.61 -22.20
N LEU A 464 -1.66 30.76 -21.39
CA LEU A 464 -2.32 29.54 -21.87
C LEU A 464 -3.43 29.90 -22.89
N ALA A 465 -3.81 28.96 -23.76
CA ALA A 465 -4.84 29.17 -24.79
C ALA A 465 -6.17 29.73 -24.21
N SER A 466 -6.62 29.22 -23.07
CA SER A 466 -7.81 29.73 -22.38
C SER A 466 -7.63 31.16 -21.84
N GLY A 467 -6.43 31.48 -21.35
CA GLY A 467 -6.07 32.85 -20.94
C GLY A 467 -6.06 33.81 -22.12
N ARG A 468 -5.52 33.39 -23.27
CA ARG A 468 -5.52 34.17 -24.52
C ARG A 468 -6.92 34.48 -25.00
N GLY A 469 -7.82 33.49 -24.94
CA GLY A 469 -9.23 33.72 -25.16
C GLY A 469 -9.76 34.81 -24.23
N HIS A 470 -9.63 34.65 -22.91
CA HIS A 470 -10.18 35.61 -21.95
C HIS A 470 -9.69 37.05 -22.18
N VAL A 471 -8.39 37.23 -22.45
CA VAL A 471 -7.79 38.56 -22.73
C VAL A 471 -8.29 39.13 -24.05
N ALA A 472 -8.37 38.31 -25.11
CA ALA A 472 -8.91 38.72 -26.40
C ALA A 472 -10.39 39.13 -26.31
N GLY A 473 -11.18 38.50 -25.43
CA GLY A 473 -12.55 38.91 -25.14
C GLY A 473 -12.66 40.30 -24.48
N HIS A 474 -11.77 40.63 -23.56
CA HIS A 474 -11.69 41.96 -22.94
C HIS A 474 -11.20 43.02 -23.94
N ALA A 475 -10.24 42.67 -24.80
CA ALA A 475 -9.78 43.53 -25.89
C ALA A 475 -10.93 43.84 -26.86
N ALA A 476 -11.68 42.81 -27.29
CA ALA A 476 -12.84 42.96 -28.16
C ALA A 476 -13.93 43.84 -27.51
N ARG A 477 -14.21 43.68 -26.21
CA ARG A 477 -15.18 44.53 -25.49
C ARG A 477 -14.73 45.99 -25.44
N LEU A 478 -13.45 46.24 -25.23
CA LEU A 478 -12.89 47.58 -25.16
C LEU A 478 -12.85 48.25 -26.54
N ALA A 479 -12.36 47.55 -27.57
CA ALA A 479 -12.41 47.99 -28.96
C ALA A 479 -13.84 48.30 -29.41
N ARG A 480 -14.80 47.45 -29.01
CA ARG A 480 -16.22 47.71 -29.26
C ARG A 480 -16.68 49.01 -28.60
N ALA A 481 -16.33 49.22 -27.33
CA ALA A 481 -16.69 50.44 -26.63
C ALA A 481 -16.16 51.64 -27.42
N LEU A 482 -14.84 51.64 -27.70
CA LEU A 482 -14.08 52.66 -28.44
C LEU A 482 -14.71 53.04 -29.78
N TYR A 483 -14.99 52.05 -30.62
CA TYR A 483 -15.24 52.31 -32.04
C TYR A 483 -16.71 52.17 -32.48
N LEU A 484 -17.60 51.64 -31.63
CA LEU A 484 -19.06 51.69 -31.85
C LEU A 484 -19.67 52.97 -31.28
N THR A 485 -19.08 54.12 -31.62
CA THR A 485 -19.68 55.44 -31.41
C THR A 485 -20.52 55.83 -32.62
N ASP A 486 -21.30 56.91 -32.54
CA ASP A 486 -22.06 57.44 -33.68
C ASP A 486 -21.36 58.68 -34.27
N PRO A 487 -20.89 58.65 -35.54
CA PRO A 487 -20.82 57.49 -36.44
C PRO A 487 -19.63 56.57 -36.11
N PRO A 488 -19.70 55.26 -36.42
CA PRO A 488 -18.65 54.31 -36.08
C PRO A 488 -17.48 54.39 -37.09
N GLU A 489 -16.25 54.21 -36.59
CA GLU A 489 -15.03 54.28 -37.40
C GLU A 489 -14.67 52.89 -37.96
N PRO A 490 -14.66 52.68 -39.30
CA PRO A 490 -14.53 51.35 -39.89
C PRO A 490 -13.27 50.59 -39.46
N ALA A 491 -12.10 51.25 -39.38
CA ALA A 491 -10.83 50.62 -39.01
C ALA A 491 -10.85 50.05 -37.58
N GLY A 492 -11.42 50.80 -36.64
CA GLY A 492 -11.54 50.37 -35.25
C GLY A 492 -12.56 49.25 -35.06
N VAL A 493 -13.67 49.27 -35.79
CA VAL A 493 -14.64 48.16 -35.75
C VAL A 493 -14.04 46.88 -36.33
N LEU A 494 -13.22 46.96 -37.40
CA LEU A 494 -12.50 45.81 -37.94
C LEU A 494 -11.54 45.20 -36.91
N ARG A 495 -10.77 46.05 -36.22
CA ARG A 495 -9.87 45.61 -35.12
C ARG A 495 -10.65 44.84 -34.05
N ALA A 496 -11.84 45.30 -33.66
CA ALA A 496 -12.70 44.60 -32.70
C ALA A 496 -13.16 43.21 -33.21
N VAL A 497 -13.42 43.06 -34.51
CA VAL A 497 -13.80 41.78 -35.14
C VAL A 497 -12.64 40.79 -35.14
N GLU A 498 -11.44 41.23 -35.52
CA GLU A 498 -10.25 40.37 -35.56
C GLU A 498 -9.88 39.83 -34.18
N LEU A 499 -9.93 40.68 -33.15
CA LEU A 499 -9.74 40.27 -31.76
C LEU A 499 -10.78 39.25 -31.32
N SER A 500 -12.04 39.45 -31.74
CA SER A 500 -13.13 38.51 -31.44
C SER A 500 -12.91 37.15 -32.11
N ARG A 501 -12.42 37.10 -33.35
CA ARG A 501 -12.06 35.85 -34.05
C ARG A 501 -11.00 35.07 -33.28
N ALA A 502 -9.93 35.75 -32.85
CA ALA A 502 -8.87 35.13 -32.06
C ALA A 502 -9.40 34.58 -30.71
N HIS A 503 -10.31 35.29 -30.06
CA HIS A 503 -10.94 34.85 -28.83
C HIS A 503 -11.81 33.59 -29.03
N VAL A 504 -12.76 33.65 -29.95
CA VAL A 504 -13.79 32.61 -30.12
C VAL A 504 -13.16 31.31 -30.60
N SER A 505 -12.16 31.38 -31.48
CA SER A 505 -11.48 30.19 -32.04
C SER A 505 -10.64 29.43 -31.02
N SER A 506 -10.18 30.09 -29.95
CA SER A 506 -9.22 29.54 -28.99
C SER A 506 -9.83 29.10 -27.64
N ALA A 507 -11.08 29.49 -27.38
CA ALA A 507 -11.75 29.23 -26.10
C ALA A 507 -12.63 27.97 -26.15
N GLN A 508 -12.45 27.05 -25.20
CA GLN A 508 -13.32 25.88 -25.03
C GLN A 508 -14.74 26.27 -24.59
N THR A 509 -14.90 27.40 -23.91
CA THR A 509 -16.18 27.94 -23.42
C THR A 509 -16.14 29.46 -23.48
N VAL A 510 -17.03 30.09 -24.26
CA VAL A 510 -17.16 31.55 -24.37
C VAL A 510 -18.51 31.97 -23.77
N SER A 511 -18.55 33.06 -22.99
CA SER A 511 -19.80 33.53 -22.39
C SER A 511 -20.76 34.10 -23.44
N ALA A 512 -22.07 34.03 -23.17
CA ALA A 512 -23.10 34.59 -24.04
C ALA A 512 -22.87 36.09 -24.33
N ALA A 513 -22.49 36.87 -23.32
CA ALA A 513 -22.21 38.30 -23.48
C ALA A 513 -20.98 38.61 -24.34
N ALA A 514 -19.94 37.78 -24.28
CA ALA A 514 -18.76 37.93 -25.14
C ALA A 514 -19.08 37.59 -26.60
N LEU A 515 -19.81 36.50 -26.84
CA LEU A 515 -20.31 36.13 -28.17
C LEU A 515 -21.28 37.18 -28.74
N ASP A 516 -22.15 37.76 -27.91
CA ASP A 516 -23.01 38.88 -28.31
C ASP A 516 -22.20 40.11 -28.71
N GLY A 517 -21.18 40.45 -27.92
CA GLY A 517 -20.27 41.56 -28.22
C GLY A 517 -19.53 41.38 -29.54
N ALA A 518 -19.00 40.18 -29.78
CA ALA A 518 -18.35 39.79 -31.03
C ALA A 518 -19.32 39.90 -32.21
N SER A 519 -20.53 39.36 -32.07
CA SER A 519 -21.61 39.46 -33.06
C SER A 519 -21.97 40.91 -33.39
N ARG A 520 -22.05 41.80 -32.39
CA ARG A 520 -22.32 43.23 -32.59
C ARG A 520 -21.22 43.94 -33.38
N ALA A 521 -19.95 43.67 -33.07
CA ALA A 521 -18.82 44.28 -33.78
C ALA A 521 -18.81 43.84 -35.25
N ALA A 522 -18.96 42.54 -35.51
CA ALA A 522 -19.01 42.01 -36.86
C ALA A 522 -20.20 42.58 -37.66
N TYR A 523 -21.39 42.61 -37.05
CA TYR A 523 -22.57 43.20 -37.65
C TYR A 523 -22.39 44.70 -37.99
N ALA A 524 -21.85 45.48 -37.05
CA ALA A 524 -21.62 46.90 -37.28
C ALA A 524 -20.60 47.16 -38.39
N TYR A 525 -19.51 46.39 -38.45
CA TYR A 525 -18.55 46.49 -39.55
C TYR A 525 -19.19 46.12 -40.88
N ALA A 526 -19.93 45.01 -40.92
CA ALA A 526 -20.60 44.53 -42.12
C ALA A 526 -21.58 45.56 -42.69
N ARG A 527 -22.24 46.34 -41.82
CA ARG A 527 -23.11 47.47 -42.22
C ARG A 527 -22.37 48.73 -42.67
N LEU A 528 -21.14 48.94 -42.21
CA LEU A 528 -20.31 50.05 -42.63
C LEU A 528 -19.59 49.77 -43.95
N SER A 529 -19.50 48.50 -44.36
CA SER A 529 -18.82 48.13 -45.60
C SER A 529 -19.57 48.73 -46.82
N PRO A 530 -18.88 49.46 -47.71
CA PRO A 530 -19.49 50.12 -48.88
C PRO A 530 -20.21 49.18 -49.86
N SER A 531 -19.92 47.88 -49.77
CA SER A 531 -20.46 46.79 -50.59
C SER A 531 -21.76 46.19 -50.03
N ALA A 532 -22.36 46.77 -48.98
CA ALA A 532 -23.59 46.21 -48.40
C ALA A 532 -24.76 46.12 -49.41
N ASP A 533 -24.74 46.92 -50.49
CA ASP A 533 -25.78 47.00 -51.51
C ASP A 533 -25.40 46.39 -52.89
N ASP A 534 -24.18 45.89 -53.10
CA ASP A 534 -23.72 45.35 -54.39
C ASP A 534 -22.70 44.20 -54.21
N VAL A 535 -22.62 43.24 -55.14
CA VAL A 535 -21.90 41.95 -55.06
C VAL A 535 -20.74 41.96 -54.04
N ALA A 536 -21.05 41.48 -52.83
CA ALA A 536 -20.15 41.53 -51.68
C ALA A 536 -18.84 40.79 -51.96
N SER A 537 -17.73 41.34 -51.47
CA SER A 537 -16.46 40.62 -51.48
C SER A 537 -16.57 39.37 -50.59
N GLU A 538 -15.77 38.32 -50.85
CA GLU A 538 -15.76 37.12 -50.00
C GLU A 538 -15.48 37.46 -48.52
N ASP A 539 -14.70 38.51 -48.28
CA ASP A 539 -14.38 39.00 -46.94
C ASP A 539 -15.61 39.62 -46.24
N ASP A 540 -16.41 40.42 -46.95
CA ASP A 540 -17.67 41.00 -46.41
C ASP A 540 -18.68 39.90 -46.06
N LEU A 541 -18.79 38.88 -46.92
CA LEU A 541 -19.64 37.72 -46.67
C LEU A 541 -19.17 36.95 -45.42
N GLY A 542 -17.86 36.77 -45.26
CA GLY A 542 -17.27 36.14 -44.08
C GLY A 542 -17.62 36.88 -42.78
N ILE A 543 -17.67 38.21 -42.79
CA ILE A 543 -18.00 39.00 -41.59
C ILE A 543 -19.49 38.90 -41.23
N TRP A 544 -20.39 38.89 -42.22
CA TRP A 544 -21.81 38.62 -41.98
C TRP A 544 -22.02 37.21 -41.39
N ILE A 545 -21.29 36.21 -41.89
CA ILE A 545 -21.33 34.84 -41.36
C ILE A 545 -20.85 34.80 -39.91
N ASP A 546 -19.74 35.46 -39.57
CA ASP A 546 -19.26 35.53 -38.18
C ASP A 546 -20.27 36.21 -37.26
N ALA A 547 -20.86 37.33 -37.70
CA ALA A 547 -21.89 38.04 -36.95
C ALA A 547 -23.09 37.12 -36.62
N LEU A 548 -23.49 36.29 -37.58
CA LEU A 548 -24.56 35.30 -37.42
C LEU A 548 -24.15 34.15 -36.49
N LEU A 549 -23.02 33.48 -36.75
CA LEU A 549 -22.59 32.30 -36.00
C LEU A 549 -22.32 32.63 -34.53
N TRP A 550 -21.70 33.77 -34.25
CA TRP A 550 -21.46 34.20 -32.87
C TRP A 550 -22.74 34.58 -32.15
N GLY A 551 -23.70 35.23 -32.81
CA GLY A 551 -25.00 35.53 -32.19
C GLY A 551 -25.78 34.26 -31.86
N LEU A 552 -25.77 33.25 -32.75
CA LEU A 552 -26.41 31.96 -32.50
C LEU A 552 -25.77 31.24 -31.30
N SER A 553 -24.44 31.23 -31.27
CA SER A 553 -23.68 30.67 -30.16
C SER A 553 -23.96 31.41 -28.85
N ALA A 554 -24.17 32.73 -28.88
CA ALA A 554 -24.53 33.52 -27.71
C ALA A 554 -25.88 33.08 -27.12
N LEU A 555 -26.90 32.93 -27.97
CA LEU A 555 -28.23 32.47 -27.56
C LEU A 555 -28.19 31.04 -26.99
N GLN A 556 -27.39 30.16 -27.59
CA GLN A 556 -27.23 28.79 -27.11
C GLN A 556 -26.48 28.74 -25.76
N ALA A 557 -25.41 29.53 -25.62
CA ALA A 557 -24.65 29.62 -24.37
C ALA A 557 -25.55 30.11 -23.21
N GLU A 558 -26.42 31.08 -23.46
CA GLU A 558 -27.39 31.58 -22.48
C GLU A 558 -28.36 30.49 -21.99
N GLN A 559 -28.80 29.60 -22.88
CA GLN A 559 -29.70 28.49 -22.51
C GLN A 559 -29.00 27.38 -21.72
N THR A 560 -27.67 27.22 -21.90
CA THR A 560 -26.91 26.10 -21.34
C THR A 560 -26.35 26.41 -19.95
N ILE A 561 -26.07 27.69 -19.65
CA ILE A 561 -25.45 28.11 -18.39
C ILE A 561 -26.53 28.59 -17.41
N GLN A 562 -27.09 27.69 -16.59
CA GLN A 562 -28.13 28.00 -15.60
C GLN A 562 -27.70 28.93 -14.43
N THR A 563 -26.54 29.60 -14.48
CA THR A 563 -26.06 30.42 -13.34
C THR A 563 -25.70 31.84 -13.74
N ARG A 564 -26.58 32.78 -13.35
CA ARG A 564 -26.51 34.25 -13.50
C ARG A 564 -26.36 34.73 -14.96
N VAL A 565 -27.50 35.10 -15.53
CA VAL A 565 -27.59 36.06 -16.64
C VAL A 565 -26.69 37.25 -16.29
N GLU A 566 -25.63 37.51 -17.06
CA GLU A 566 -24.96 38.80 -16.96
C GLU A 566 -26.02 39.86 -17.29
N PRO A 567 -26.27 40.87 -16.42
CA PRO A 567 -27.33 41.87 -16.62
C PRO A 567 -27.27 42.62 -17.97
N ALA A 568 -26.18 42.46 -18.72
CA ALA A 568 -25.90 43.11 -19.98
C ALA A 568 -26.30 42.29 -21.24
N PHE A 569 -26.66 40.99 -21.13
CA PHE A 569 -27.11 40.22 -22.31
C PHE A 569 -28.61 40.43 -22.55
N ASP A 570 -28.93 41.14 -23.62
CA ASP A 570 -30.31 41.32 -24.09
C ASP A 570 -30.61 40.28 -25.19
N THR A 571 -31.29 39.21 -24.79
CA THR A 571 -31.71 38.12 -25.68
C THR A 571 -32.51 38.63 -26.87
N THR A 572 -33.36 39.65 -26.67
CA THR A 572 -34.22 40.21 -27.71
C THR A 572 -33.39 40.97 -28.73
N ALA A 573 -32.51 41.86 -28.26
CA ALA A 573 -31.63 42.62 -29.14
C ALA A 573 -30.64 41.71 -29.91
N CYS A 574 -30.14 40.65 -29.28
CA CYS A 574 -29.31 39.64 -29.93
C CYS A 574 -30.09 38.92 -31.04
N ALA A 575 -31.30 38.45 -30.72
CA ALA A 575 -32.15 37.74 -31.66
C ALA A 575 -32.57 38.61 -32.85
N LEU A 576 -32.95 39.87 -32.64
CA LEU A 576 -33.28 40.80 -33.74
C LEU A 576 -32.09 41.08 -34.67
N ARG A 577 -30.88 41.18 -34.10
CA ARG A 577 -29.67 41.34 -34.93
C ARG A 577 -29.37 40.08 -35.75
N LEU A 578 -29.58 38.89 -35.19
CA LEU A 578 -29.47 37.64 -35.94
C LEU A 578 -30.45 37.56 -37.10
N VAL A 579 -31.68 38.07 -36.91
CA VAL A 579 -32.67 38.16 -37.99
C VAL A 579 -32.13 39.00 -39.12
N ASP A 580 -31.60 40.19 -38.81
CA ASP A 580 -31.06 41.09 -39.85
C ASP A 580 -29.87 40.46 -40.57
N CYS A 581 -28.91 39.87 -39.84
CA CYS A 581 -27.79 39.13 -40.44
C CYS A 581 -28.26 38.01 -41.37
N ALA A 582 -29.23 37.23 -40.94
CA ALA A 582 -29.73 36.10 -41.71
C ALA A 582 -30.51 36.55 -42.95
N LEU A 583 -31.29 37.63 -42.86
CA LEU A 583 -31.96 38.23 -44.02
C LEU A 583 -30.94 38.75 -45.03
N GLN A 584 -29.90 39.45 -44.56
CA GLN A 584 -28.86 39.98 -45.42
C GLN A 584 -28.05 38.86 -46.09
N LEU A 585 -27.67 37.82 -45.35
CA LEU A 585 -27.00 36.64 -45.92
C LEU A 585 -27.88 35.92 -46.94
N SER A 586 -29.19 35.79 -46.68
CA SER A 586 -30.12 35.23 -47.66
C SER A 586 -30.19 36.07 -48.93
N ALA A 587 -30.15 37.41 -48.82
CA ALA A 587 -30.18 38.31 -49.96
C ALA A 587 -28.88 38.22 -50.78
N LEU A 588 -27.73 38.16 -50.11
CA LEU A 588 -26.41 38.10 -50.74
C LEU A 588 -26.10 36.74 -51.37
N THR A 589 -26.51 35.64 -50.73
CA THR A 589 -26.16 34.26 -51.17
C THR A 589 -27.26 33.53 -51.92
N GLY A 590 -28.52 33.97 -51.78
CA GLY A 590 -29.71 33.24 -52.22
C GLY A 590 -30.02 31.98 -51.40
N GLU A 591 -29.28 31.71 -50.31
CA GLU A 591 -29.43 30.49 -49.52
C GLU A 591 -30.63 30.58 -48.55
N ARG A 592 -31.63 29.73 -48.76
CA ARG A 592 -32.89 29.74 -47.97
C ARG A 592 -32.73 29.27 -46.53
N SER A 593 -31.64 28.60 -46.19
CA SER A 593 -31.33 28.17 -44.81
C SER A 593 -31.28 29.37 -43.86
N TYR A 594 -30.76 30.52 -44.32
CA TYR A 594 -30.74 31.75 -43.53
C TYR A 594 -32.14 32.31 -43.25
N LEU A 595 -33.10 32.17 -44.16
CA LEU A 595 -34.50 32.56 -43.87
C LEU A 595 -35.11 31.75 -42.72
N THR A 596 -34.68 30.49 -42.57
CA THR A 596 -35.09 29.64 -41.45
C THR A 596 -34.50 30.17 -40.14
N THR A 597 -33.22 30.54 -40.13
CA THR A 597 -32.54 31.17 -38.99
C THR A 597 -33.17 32.52 -38.61
N ALA A 598 -33.55 33.34 -39.60
CA ALA A 598 -34.27 34.59 -39.38
C ALA A 598 -35.64 34.36 -38.73
N ALA A 599 -36.38 33.35 -39.19
CA ALA A 599 -37.65 32.95 -38.57
C ALA A 599 -37.46 32.51 -37.10
N ASP A 600 -36.40 31.75 -36.80
CA ASP A 600 -36.05 31.36 -35.44
C ASP A 600 -35.70 32.55 -34.54
N GLY A 601 -34.88 33.48 -35.03
CA GLY A 601 -34.54 34.71 -34.31
C GLY A 601 -35.79 35.54 -33.97
N LEU A 602 -36.72 35.70 -34.92
CA LEU A 602 -37.98 36.42 -34.68
C LEU A 602 -38.86 35.76 -33.62
N MET A 603 -38.89 34.42 -33.57
CA MET A 603 -39.61 33.68 -32.52
C MET A 603 -38.96 33.90 -31.14
N ILE A 604 -37.63 33.88 -31.06
CA ILE A 604 -36.88 34.10 -29.82
C ILE A 604 -37.05 35.54 -29.31
N ALA A 605 -37.06 36.54 -30.21
CA ALA A 605 -37.24 37.94 -29.87
C ALA A 605 -38.65 38.28 -29.33
N GLY A 606 -39.61 37.34 -29.40
CA GLY A 606 -40.99 37.57 -28.96
C GLY A 606 -41.75 38.66 -29.74
N ALA A 607 -41.16 39.19 -30.81
CA ALA A 607 -41.63 40.38 -31.54
C ALA A 607 -42.74 40.09 -32.56
N LEU A 608 -43.26 38.86 -32.62
CA LEU A 608 -44.23 38.46 -33.63
C LEU A 608 -45.67 38.53 -33.12
N THR A 609 -46.50 39.27 -33.85
CA THR A 609 -47.96 39.10 -33.83
C THR A 609 -48.31 37.65 -34.26
N PRO A 610 -49.47 37.11 -33.85
CA PRO A 610 -49.87 35.74 -34.21
C PRO A 610 -49.78 35.44 -35.71
N ASP A 611 -50.10 36.41 -36.56
CA ASP A 611 -50.06 36.29 -38.02
C ASP A 611 -48.64 36.15 -38.57
N VAL A 612 -47.65 36.84 -37.97
CA VAL A 612 -46.25 36.73 -38.38
C VAL A 612 -45.62 35.44 -37.87
N ARG A 613 -46.07 34.90 -36.72
CA ARG A 613 -45.68 33.54 -36.27
C ARG A 613 -46.17 32.48 -37.24
N LEU A 614 -47.40 32.63 -37.75
CA LEU A 614 -47.97 31.74 -38.76
C LEU A 614 -47.20 31.84 -40.08
N ALA A 615 -46.85 33.06 -40.53
CA ALA A 615 -46.04 33.27 -41.74
C ALA A 615 -44.63 32.70 -41.62
N ALA A 616 -43.95 32.88 -40.47
CA ALA A 616 -42.64 32.30 -40.18
C ALA A 616 -42.68 30.77 -40.12
N GLY A 617 -43.73 30.20 -39.51
CA GLY A 617 -43.98 28.75 -39.50
C GLY A 617 -44.22 28.18 -40.91
N ASN A 618 -44.97 28.91 -41.76
CA ASN A 618 -45.21 28.53 -43.15
C ASN A 618 -43.95 28.64 -44.02
N ALA A 619 -43.09 29.64 -43.80
CA ALA A 619 -41.80 29.76 -44.47
C ALA A 619 -40.85 28.59 -44.12
N LYS A 620 -40.83 28.17 -42.84
CA LYS A 620 -40.11 26.97 -42.38
C LYS A 620 -40.64 25.69 -43.04
N LEU A 621 -41.96 25.55 -43.13
CA LEU A 621 -42.60 24.40 -43.77
C LEU A 621 -42.27 24.34 -45.28
N ALA A 622 -42.28 25.49 -45.96
CA ALA A 622 -41.95 25.60 -47.38
C ALA A 622 -40.46 25.32 -47.64
N ALA A 623 -39.56 25.74 -46.75
CA ALA A 623 -38.12 25.43 -46.84
C ALA A 623 -37.85 23.93 -46.61
N ALA A 624 -38.58 23.30 -45.69
CA ALA A 624 -38.45 21.87 -45.38
C ALA A 624 -39.04 20.93 -46.45
N GLN A 625 -39.97 21.42 -47.28
CA GLN A 625 -40.72 20.61 -48.26
C GLN A 625 -40.10 20.61 -49.66
N GLN A 626 -39.02 21.34 -49.93
CA GLN A 626 -38.33 21.25 -51.22
C GLN A 626 -37.25 20.15 -51.21
N PRO A 627 -37.25 19.22 -52.19
CA PRO A 627 -36.22 18.21 -52.31
C PRO A 627 -34.86 18.87 -52.58
N GLN A 628 -33.87 18.56 -51.73
CA GLN A 628 -32.48 18.95 -51.92
C GLN A 628 -32.02 18.53 -53.32
N ALA A 629 -31.67 19.50 -54.16
CA ALA A 629 -30.89 19.22 -55.36
C ALA A 629 -29.53 18.64 -54.91
N PRO A 630 -29.02 17.57 -55.57
CA PRO A 630 -27.88 16.83 -55.05
C PRO A 630 -26.59 17.66 -55.11
N ALA A 631 -26.06 17.98 -53.93
CA ALA A 631 -24.69 18.40 -53.76
C ALA A 631 -23.75 17.24 -54.13
N ARG A 632 -22.75 17.51 -54.97
CA ARG A 632 -21.69 16.57 -55.34
C ARG A 632 -20.73 16.33 -54.17
N ALA A 633 -20.64 15.06 -53.76
CA ALA A 633 -19.49 14.32 -53.19
C ALA A 633 -18.69 14.87 -51.98
N SER A 634 -18.61 14.10 -50.89
CA SER A 634 -17.37 13.42 -50.42
C SER A 634 -17.61 12.55 -49.16
N LYS A 635 -16.65 11.66 -48.84
CA LYS A 635 -16.73 10.41 -48.04
C LYS A 635 -16.52 10.58 -46.52
N ALA A 636 -17.12 9.70 -45.69
CA ALA A 636 -16.46 8.81 -44.69
C ALA A 636 -17.46 8.06 -43.75
N PRO A 637 -17.18 6.82 -43.27
CA PRO A 637 -18.01 6.10 -42.29
C PRO A 637 -17.38 6.03 -40.88
N ILE A 638 -18.20 6.00 -39.82
CA ILE A 638 -17.79 5.60 -38.45
C ILE A 638 -18.84 4.64 -37.89
N ALA A 639 -18.42 3.40 -37.55
CA ALA A 639 -19.15 2.48 -36.69
C ALA A 639 -18.13 1.74 -35.81
N GLY A 640 -18.29 1.81 -34.48
CA GLY A 640 -17.45 1.15 -33.48
C GLY A 640 -18.22 0.05 -32.73
N ASN A 641 -17.58 -1.11 -32.55
CA ASN A 641 -18.03 -2.23 -31.71
C ASN A 641 -17.42 -2.14 -30.30
N LEU A 642 -18.19 -2.52 -29.27
CA LEU A 642 -17.73 -2.78 -27.90
C LEU A 642 -17.47 -4.30 -27.69
N PRO A 643 -16.46 -4.73 -26.91
CA PRO A 643 -16.20 -6.14 -26.62
C PRO A 643 -16.79 -6.64 -25.30
N THR A 644 -17.30 -7.87 -25.32
CA THR A 644 -17.77 -8.68 -24.18
C THR A 644 -16.61 -9.44 -23.53
N ILE A 645 -16.56 -9.53 -22.19
CA ILE A 645 -15.56 -10.28 -21.41
C ILE A 645 -16.11 -11.68 -21.06
N ALA A 646 -15.30 -12.74 -21.20
CA ALA A 646 -15.64 -14.15 -20.91
C ALA A 646 -15.14 -14.62 -19.52
N PRO A 647 -15.76 -15.64 -18.88
CA PRO A 647 -15.32 -16.20 -17.59
C PRO A 647 -14.74 -17.63 -17.72
N ASP A 648 -13.42 -17.76 -17.62
CA ASP A 648 -12.73 -19.06 -17.52
C ASP A 648 -12.18 -19.27 -16.09
N GLN A 649 -12.85 -20.09 -15.28
CA GLN A 649 -12.25 -20.75 -14.10
C GLN A 649 -12.67 -22.24 -14.06
N PRO A 650 -11.81 -23.15 -13.54
CA PRO A 650 -11.94 -24.58 -13.78
C PRO A 650 -13.04 -25.26 -12.93
N GLN A 651 -13.97 -25.95 -13.61
CA GLN A 651 -15.06 -26.76 -13.07
C GLN A 651 -14.76 -27.69 -11.86
N PRO A 652 -13.57 -28.32 -11.72
CA PRO A 652 -13.31 -29.29 -10.65
C PRO A 652 -13.39 -28.75 -9.21
N VAL A 653 -13.01 -27.48 -8.99
CA VAL A 653 -13.08 -26.85 -7.65
C VAL A 653 -14.54 -26.68 -7.21
N LEU A 654 -15.39 -26.23 -8.13
CA LEU A 654 -16.83 -26.08 -7.89
C LEU A 654 -17.49 -27.42 -7.56
N THR A 655 -17.07 -28.50 -8.22
CA THR A 655 -17.57 -29.85 -7.93
C THR A 655 -17.24 -30.29 -6.51
N ALA A 656 -15.99 -30.10 -6.05
CA ALA A 656 -15.58 -30.44 -4.68
C ALA A 656 -16.42 -29.72 -3.61
N TRP A 657 -16.63 -28.42 -3.79
CA TRP A 657 -17.45 -27.62 -2.86
C TRP A 657 -18.94 -27.99 -2.88
N ARG A 658 -19.48 -28.35 -4.06
CA ARG A 658 -20.86 -28.85 -4.17
C ARG A 658 -21.04 -30.19 -3.46
N SER A 659 -20.12 -31.14 -3.66
CA SER A 659 -20.14 -32.43 -2.97
C SER A 659 -20.14 -32.25 -1.44
N LEU A 660 -19.35 -31.31 -0.92
CA LEU A 660 -19.30 -31.00 0.50
C LEU A 660 -20.61 -30.33 0.99
N SER A 661 -21.15 -29.38 0.22
CA SER A 661 -22.43 -28.73 0.53
C SER A 661 -23.61 -29.71 0.52
N ASP A 662 -23.59 -30.68 -0.40
CA ASP A 662 -24.58 -31.75 -0.45
C ASP A 662 -24.43 -32.68 0.75
N ALA A 663 -23.20 -32.99 1.16
CA ALA A 663 -22.94 -33.79 2.36
C ALA A 663 -23.52 -33.14 3.63
N ASP A 664 -23.43 -31.82 3.77
CA ASP A 664 -24.01 -31.05 4.89
C ASP A 664 -25.55 -31.17 4.97
N ARG A 665 -26.22 -31.51 3.85
CA ARG A 665 -27.68 -31.69 3.79
C ARG A 665 -28.14 -33.13 4.04
N LEU A 666 -27.19 -34.07 4.10
CA LEU A 666 -27.46 -35.50 4.28
C LEU A 666 -27.17 -35.93 5.72
N THR A 667 -27.67 -37.10 6.10
CA THR A 667 -27.38 -37.72 7.40
C THR A 667 -26.90 -39.16 7.25
N GLY A 668 -26.21 -39.68 8.26
CA GLY A 668 -25.76 -41.08 8.30
C GLY A 668 -24.77 -41.43 7.18
N GLU A 669 -24.95 -42.61 6.59
CA GLU A 669 -24.02 -43.18 5.60
C GLU A 669 -23.93 -42.36 4.31
N ALA A 670 -25.04 -41.77 3.85
CA ALA A 670 -25.05 -40.95 2.65
C ALA A 670 -24.17 -39.69 2.81
N ALA A 671 -24.21 -39.05 3.98
CA ALA A 671 -23.32 -37.93 4.29
C ALA A 671 -21.84 -38.37 4.31
N ARG A 672 -21.55 -39.55 4.89
CA ARG A 672 -20.20 -40.11 4.94
C ARG A 672 -19.61 -40.34 3.55
N ILE A 673 -20.40 -40.94 2.64
CA ILE A 673 -19.98 -41.18 1.25
C ILE A 673 -19.69 -39.85 0.54
N ARG A 674 -20.60 -38.86 0.64
CA ARG A 674 -20.40 -37.54 0.00
C ARG A 674 -19.20 -36.77 0.56
N ARG A 675 -18.93 -36.85 1.87
CA ARG A 675 -17.72 -36.26 2.47
C ARG A 675 -16.44 -36.91 1.94
N GLN A 676 -16.43 -38.23 1.80
CA GLN A 676 -15.28 -38.96 1.24
C GLN A 676 -15.07 -38.59 -0.24
N GLU A 677 -16.13 -38.49 -1.04
CA GLU A 677 -16.05 -38.02 -2.42
C GLU A 677 -15.46 -36.60 -2.51
N ALA A 678 -15.94 -35.68 -1.67
CA ALA A 678 -15.40 -34.33 -1.59
C ALA A 678 -13.90 -34.34 -1.19
N ALA A 679 -13.51 -35.17 -0.22
CA ALA A 679 -12.12 -35.34 0.19
C ALA A 679 -11.23 -35.81 -0.96
N CYS A 680 -11.66 -36.82 -1.74
CA CYS A 680 -10.94 -37.28 -2.93
C CYS A 680 -10.77 -36.15 -3.94
N GLN A 681 -11.85 -35.40 -4.24
CA GLN A 681 -11.83 -34.28 -5.18
C GLN A 681 -10.88 -33.16 -4.72
N PHE A 682 -10.86 -32.83 -3.42
CA PHE A 682 -9.89 -31.87 -2.87
C PHE A 682 -8.44 -32.34 -2.99
N CYS A 683 -8.18 -33.65 -2.82
CA CYS A 683 -6.84 -34.19 -2.99
C CYS A 683 -6.40 -34.17 -4.46
N GLU A 684 -7.26 -34.57 -5.39
CA GLU A 684 -7.00 -34.51 -6.83
C GLU A 684 -6.62 -33.09 -7.28
N LEU A 685 -7.32 -32.06 -6.77
CA LEU A 685 -6.98 -30.65 -7.04
C LEU A 685 -5.55 -30.28 -6.62
N THR A 686 -5.03 -30.87 -5.53
CA THR A 686 -3.65 -30.62 -5.07
C THR A 686 -2.58 -31.47 -5.76
N VAL A 687 -2.97 -32.59 -6.36
CA VAL A 687 -2.07 -33.50 -7.09
C VAL A 687 -1.96 -33.09 -8.57
N ALA A 688 -3.06 -32.63 -9.17
CA ALA A 688 -3.18 -32.39 -10.62
C ALA A 688 -2.63 -31.05 -11.12
N GLY A 689 -2.38 -30.06 -10.27
CA GLY A 689 -1.92 -28.77 -10.77
C GLY A 689 -1.56 -27.74 -9.71
N ASP A 690 -0.51 -26.99 -10.02
CA ASP A 690 -0.14 -25.67 -9.52
C ASP A 690 -0.06 -25.45 -8.00
N ALA A 691 1.14 -25.11 -7.55
CA ALA A 691 1.49 -24.59 -6.25
C ALA A 691 0.77 -23.25 -5.85
N SER A 692 -0.33 -22.86 -6.52
CA SER A 692 -1.01 -21.57 -6.34
C SER A 692 -2.21 -21.60 -5.37
N LEU A 693 -2.60 -22.76 -4.83
CA LEU A 693 -3.63 -22.84 -3.79
C LEU A 693 -3.07 -22.60 -2.37
N GLY A 694 -2.51 -21.41 -2.13
CA GLY A 694 -2.40 -20.71 -0.83
C GLY A 694 -1.85 -21.41 0.44
N GLY A 695 -1.44 -22.68 0.39
CA GLY A 695 -1.06 -23.46 1.56
C GLY A 695 0.43 -23.32 1.93
N LYS A 696 0.72 -22.99 3.19
CA LYS A 696 2.09 -23.00 3.73
C LYS A 696 2.62 -24.43 3.84
N GLN A 697 3.37 -24.91 2.84
CA GLN A 697 4.16 -26.13 3.01
C GLN A 697 5.24 -25.91 4.08
N ARG A 698 5.25 -26.74 5.14
CA ARG A 698 6.39 -26.81 6.07
C ARG A 698 7.50 -27.66 5.42
N PRO A 699 8.76 -27.19 5.34
CA PRO A 699 9.82 -27.96 4.68
C PRO A 699 10.16 -29.26 5.40
N GLY A 700 10.29 -30.35 4.65
CA GLY A 700 10.97 -31.59 5.10
C GLY A 700 10.12 -32.61 5.85
N ARG A 701 8.79 -32.46 5.92
CA ARG A 701 7.85 -33.51 6.35
C ARG A 701 6.58 -33.44 5.52
N ARG A 702 5.88 -34.58 5.44
CA ARG A 702 4.51 -34.68 4.92
C ARG A 702 3.69 -33.50 5.47
N GLY A 703 3.25 -32.60 4.57
CA GLY A 703 2.85 -31.23 4.89
C GLY A 703 1.37 -31.07 5.21
N VAL A 704 1.00 -29.90 5.75
CA VAL A 704 -0.40 -29.47 5.93
C VAL A 704 -0.70 -28.37 4.92
N THR A 705 -1.69 -28.60 4.05
CA THR A 705 -2.15 -27.65 3.03
C THR A 705 -3.56 -27.17 3.39
N THR A 706 -3.91 -25.95 3.02
CA THR A 706 -5.27 -25.42 3.20
C THR A 706 -5.85 -24.96 1.87
N ILE A 707 -7.07 -25.38 1.55
CA ILE A 707 -7.81 -24.95 0.36
C ILE A 707 -8.92 -24.00 0.81
N GLN A 708 -8.98 -22.83 0.18
CA GLN A 708 -10.04 -21.84 0.39
C GLN A 708 -11.09 -21.97 -0.71
N ASP A 709 -12.37 -21.80 -0.36
CA ASP A 709 -13.46 -21.67 -1.33
C ASP A 709 -13.42 -20.27 -1.97
N PRO A 710 -12.96 -20.13 -3.24
CA PRO A 710 -12.86 -18.81 -3.88
C PRO A 710 -14.25 -18.29 -4.29
N HIS A 711 -15.26 -19.16 -4.37
CA HIS A 711 -16.60 -18.83 -4.88
C HIS A 711 -17.58 -18.51 -3.76
N ARG A 712 -17.18 -18.65 -2.49
CA ARG A 712 -18.02 -18.43 -1.29
C ARG A 712 -19.31 -19.27 -1.29
N ILE A 713 -19.32 -20.41 -1.99
CA ILE A 713 -20.46 -21.33 -2.08
C ILE A 713 -20.75 -21.94 -0.72
N ALA A 714 -19.70 -22.39 -0.03
CA ALA A 714 -19.77 -22.94 1.31
C ALA A 714 -19.21 -21.95 2.36
N GLN A 715 -18.42 -20.95 1.94
CA GLN A 715 -17.62 -20.09 2.83
C GLN A 715 -16.70 -20.90 3.77
N GLN A 716 -16.36 -22.11 3.34
CA GLN A 716 -15.60 -23.08 4.12
C GLN A 716 -14.14 -23.09 3.64
N LEU A 717 -13.27 -23.58 4.51
CA LEU A 717 -11.88 -23.87 4.22
C LEU A 717 -11.63 -25.34 4.57
N VAL A 718 -10.80 -26.02 3.79
CA VAL A 718 -10.43 -27.43 4.01
C VAL A 718 -8.94 -27.52 4.34
N VAL A 719 -8.58 -28.41 5.25
CA VAL A 719 -7.20 -28.75 5.63
C VAL A 719 -6.89 -30.15 5.10
N LEU A 720 -5.74 -30.28 4.44
CA LEU A 720 -5.20 -31.53 3.91
C LEU A 720 -3.89 -31.81 4.64
N LYS A 721 -3.87 -32.80 5.52
CA LYS A 721 -2.69 -33.22 6.29
C LYS A 721 -2.14 -34.51 5.68
N ARG A 722 -1.03 -34.41 4.94
CA ARG A 722 -0.33 -35.59 4.39
C ARG A 722 0.43 -36.27 5.53
N VAL A 723 0.22 -37.57 5.72
CA VAL A 723 0.85 -38.43 6.76
C VAL A 723 0.94 -39.87 6.23
N ASP A 724 1.46 -40.84 6.99
CA ASP A 724 1.28 -42.25 6.61
C ASP A 724 -0.18 -42.64 6.76
N ARG A 725 -0.59 -43.63 5.98
CA ARG A 725 -1.95 -44.19 6.04
C ARG A 725 -2.39 -44.53 7.46
N ALA A 726 -1.53 -45.18 8.23
CA ALA A 726 -1.87 -45.62 9.57
C ALA A 726 -2.09 -44.42 10.52
N ALA A 727 -1.27 -43.35 10.41
CA ALA A 727 -1.47 -42.11 11.13
C ALA A 727 -2.75 -41.38 10.72
N ALA A 728 -3.03 -41.25 9.42
CA ALA A 728 -4.26 -40.62 8.93
C ALA A 728 -5.51 -41.34 9.46
N GLN A 729 -5.51 -42.67 9.42
CA GLN A 729 -6.61 -43.49 9.92
C GLN A 729 -6.79 -43.35 11.44
N ARG A 730 -5.69 -43.34 12.21
CA ARG A 730 -5.74 -43.13 13.67
C ARG A 730 -6.34 -41.77 14.01
N GLU A 731 -5.88 -40.70 13.37
CA GLU A 731 -6.39 -39.35 13.64
C GLU A 731 -7.86 -39.19 13.21
N PHE A 732 -8.23 -39.74 12.05
CA PHE A 732 -9.63 -39.77 11.59
C PHE A 732 -10.54 -40.49 12.60
N ALA A 733 -10.12 -41.65 13.09
CA ALA A 733 -10.86 -42.44 14.07
C ALA A 733 -11.01 -41.68 15.40
N ALA A 734 -9.91 -41.14 15.93
CA ALA A 734 -9.90 -40.39 17.18
C ALA A 734 -10.82 -39.15 17.12
N ILE A 735 -10.76 -38.36 16.05
CA ILE A 735 -11.64 -37.20 15.86
C ILE A 735 -13.10 -37.63 15.73
N THR A 736 -13.38 -38.71 15.01
CA THR A 736 -14.74 -39.24 14.86
C THR A 736 -15.31 -39.69 16.20
N GLN A 737 -14.52 -40.42 17.00
CA GLN A 737 -14.90 -40.84 18.35
C GLN A 737 -15.16 -39.65 19.26
N LEU A 738 -14.29 -38.63 19.24
CA LEU A 738 -14.47 -37.42 20.05
C LEU A 738 -15.73 -36.65 19.65
N ASN A 739 -16.01 -36.50 18.36
CA ASN A 739 -17.26 -35.89 17.88
C ASN A 739 -18.48 -36.68 18.37
N GLY A 740 -18.45 -38.01 18.31
CA GLY A 740 -19.51 -38.86 18.85
C GLY A 740 -19.68 -38.70 20.37
N TRP A 741 -18.58 -38.67 21.12
CA TRP A 741 -18.60 -38.46 22.56
C TRP A 741 -19.16 -37.08 22.94
N LEU A 742 -18.74 -36.02 22.23
CA LEU A 742 -19.24 -34.66 22.42
C LEU A 742 -20.74 -34.56 22.13
N ALA A 743 -21.20 -35.15 21.03
CA ALA A 743 -22.61 -35.16 20.64
C ALA A 743 -23.50 -35.90 21.66
N ASN A 744 -22.97 -36.92 22.32
CA ASN A 744 -23.68 -37.69 23.34
C ASN A 744 -23.59 -37.08 24.75
N SER A 745 -22.82 -36.00 24.94
CA SER A 745 -22.69 -35.34 26.22
C SER A 745 -23.88 -34.41 26.49
N ALA A 746 -24.52 -34.55 27.65
CA ALA A 746 -25.73 -33.79 28.00
C ALA A 746 -25.51 -32.28 28.21
N THR A 747 -24.26 -31.84 28.34
CA THR A 747 -23.89 -30.44 28.62
C THR A 747 -22.95 -29.93 27.54
N PRO A 748 -23.25 -28.78 26.88
CA PRO A 748 -22.31 -28.13 25.98
C PRO A 748 -20.97 -27.87 26.67
N ARG A 749 -19.88 -28.39 26.09
CA ARG A 749 -18.56 -28.37 26.71
C ARG A 749 -17.74 -27.10 26.46
N GLY A 750 -18.23 -26.20 25.59
CA GLY A 750 -17.50 -24.97 25.22
C GLY A 750 -16.23 -25.23 24.38
N TRP A 751 -16.04 -26.45 23.89
CA TRP A 751 -14.95 -26.83 23.00
C TRP A 751 -15.40 -27.84 21.94
N SER A 752 -14.64 -27.93 20.83
CA SER A 752 -14.92 -28.83 19.70
C SER A 752 -13.63 -29.40 19.08
N VAL A 753 -13.78 -30.29 18.10
CA VAL A 753 -12.70 -30.76 17.21
C VAL A 753 -13.07 -30.48 15.75
N PRO A 754 -12.11 -30.42 14.82
CA PRO A 754 -12.39 -30.31 13.38
C PRO A 754 -13.31 -31.44 12.90
N GLU A 755 -14.13 -31.15 11.89
CA GLU A 755 -14.96 -32.17 11.24
C GLU A 755 -14.08 -32.98 10.28
N PRO A 756 -13.94 -34.30 10.48
CA PRO A 756 -13.17 -35.14 9.57
C PRO A 756 -14.00 -35.39 8.31
N LEU A 757 -13.39 -35.17 7.14
CA LEU A 757 -14.05 -35.37 5.84
C LEU A 757 -13.70 -36.74 5.24
N GLY A 758 -12.43 -37.16 5.34
CA GLY A 758 -12.01 -38.45 4.80
C GLY A 758 -10.51 -38.67 4.90
N VAL A 759 -10.10 -39.90 4.57
CA VAL A 759 -8.69 -40.26 4.34
C VAL A 759 -8.57 -40.68 2.88
N VAL A 760 -7.63 -40.08 2.17
CA VAL A 760 -7.42 -40.31 0.73
C VAL A 760 -6.03 -40.87 0.52
N ASP A 761 -5.93 -42.01 -0.15
CA ASP A 761 -4.66 -42.57 -0.56
C ASP A 761 -4.10 -41.78 -1.74
N VAL A 762 -2.80 -41.50 -1.75
CA VAL A 762 -2.12 -40.82 -2.85
C VAL A 762 -1.24 -41.81 -3.61
N GLU A 763 -0.67 -41.38 -4.74
CA GLU A 763 0.15 -42.25 -5.61
C GLU A 763 1.32 -42.92 -4.89
N ASP A 764 1.88 -42.26 -3.87
CA ASP A 764 2.88 -42.86 -2.99
C ASP A 764 2.17 -43.79 -1.98
N PRO A 765 2.38 -45.12 -2.07
CA PRO A 765 1.64 -46.09 -1.24
C PRO A 765 1.94 -45.98 0.26
N GLU A 766 3.02 -45.30 0.65
CA GLU A 766 3.38 -45.04 2.05
C GLU A 766 2.65 -43.81 2.62
N ASP A 767 1.97 -43.04 1.78
CA ASP A 767 1.36 -41.76 2.13
C ASP A 767 -0.16 -41.78 1.94
N SER A 768 -0.86 -41.11 2.85
CA SER A 768 -2.26 -40.74 2.70
C SER A 768 -2.45 -39.29 3.11
N VAL A 769 -3.57 -38.70 2.71
CA VAL A 769 -3.99 -37.36 3.09
C VAL A 769 -5.22 -37.47 3.99
N PHE A 770 -5.09 -37.00 5.22
CA PHE A 770 -6.23 -36.78 6.11
C PHE A 770 -6.85 -35.42 5.79
N VAL A 771 -8.13 -35.43 5.40
CA VAL A 771 -8.87 -34.24 4.99
C VAL A 771 -9.88 -33.88 6.07
N MET A 772 -9.88 -32.61 6.50
CA MET A 772 -10.79 -32.10 7.54
C MET A 772 -11.25 -30.67 7.24
N ARG A 773 -12.39 -30.26 7.79
CA ARG A 773 -12.87 -28.87 7.70
C ARG A 773 -11.97 -27.97 8.57
N ARG A 774 -11.44 -26.90 7.98
CA ARG A 774 -10.64 -25.91 8.70
C ARG A 774 -11.52 -25.21 9.72
N GLN A 775 -10.99 -25.07 10.92
CA GLN A 775 -11.61 -24.28 11.97
C GLN A 775 -10.98 -22.90 12.06
N PRO A 776 -11.77 -21.81 12.20
CA PRO A 776 -11.23 -20.48 12.42
C PRO A 776 -10.65 -20.37 13.84
N GLY A 777 -9.59 -19.58 14.01
CA GLY A 777 -9.02 -19.29 15.32
C GLY A 777 -7.52 -19.04 15.31
N HIS A 778 -7.01 -18.59 16.44
CA HIS A 778 -5.58 -18.44 16.69
C HIS A 778 -5.12 -19.46 17.73
N THR A 779 -3.85 -19.88 17.68
CA THR A 779 -3.35 -20.86 18.65
C THR A 779 -3.28 -20.27 20.05
N LEU A 780 -3.38 -21.10 21.10
CA LEU A 780 -3.14 -20.62 22.47
C LEU A 780 -1.72 -20.08 22.66
N SER A 781 -0.73 -20.64 21.96
CA SER A 781 0.62 -20.06 21.89
C SER A 781 0.61 -18.62 21.36
N HIS A 782 -0.22 -18.32 20.35
CA HIS A 782 -0.33 -16.96 19.82
C HIS A 782 -0.87 -16.01 20.88
N HIS A 783 -1.96 -16.37 21.57
CA HIS A 783 -2.52 -15.55 22.63
C HIS A 783 -1.54 -15.35 23.80
N ALA A 784 -0.80 -16.39 24.19
CA ALA A 784 0.26 -16.28 25.19
C ALA A 784 1.37 -15.32 24.76
N MET A 785 1.82 -15.39 23.51
CA MET A 785 2.84 -14.47 22.99
C MET A 785 2.35 -13.02 22.96
N GLU A 786 1.11 -12.77 22.53
CA GLU A 786 0.53 -11.42 22.53
C GLU A 786 0.44 -10.85 23.95
N TYR A 787 0.05 -11.67 24.94
CA TYR A 787 0.04 -11.26 26.35
C TYR A 787 1.44 -10.95 26.88
N LEU A 788 2.42 -11.82 26.61
CA LEU A 788 3.80 -11.64 27.05
C LEU A 788 4.47 -10.42 26.40
N ASP A 789 4.01 -10.02 25.22
CA ASP A 789 4.40 -8.78 24.55
C ASP A 789 3.62 -7.54 25.04
N GLY A 790 2.68 -7.69 26.00
CA GLY A 790 1.85 -6.61 26.52
C GLY A 790 0.75 -6.14 25.56
N ARG A 791 0.43 -6.92 24.53
CA ARG A 791 -0.51 -6.56 23.44
C ARG A 791 -1.91 -7.17 23.59
N ALA A 792 -2.06 -8.15 24.47
CA ALA A 792 -3.34 -8.83 24.72
C ALA A 792 -3.58 -9.06 26.22
N PRO A 793 -4.83 -9.26 26.66
CA PRO A 793 -5.13 -9.65 28.03
C PRO A 793 -4.57 -11.04 28.37
N ASN A 794 -4.44 -11.31 29.67
CA ASN A 794 -3.96 -12.60 30.18
C ASN A 794 -4.83 -13.78 29.67
N PRO A 795 -4.25 -14.77 28.96
CA PRO A 795 -4.99 -15.88 28.37
C PRO A 795 -5.28 -17.03 29.36
N GLN A 796 -5.06 -16.86 30.66
CA GLN A 796 -5.24 -17.90 31.68
C GLN A 796 -6.57 -18.66 31.55
N ARG A 797 -7.69 -17.95 31.35
CA ARG A 797 -9.01 -18.59 31.17
C ARG A 797 -9.08 -19.54 29.97
N MET A 798 -8.33 -19.24 28.91
CA MET A 798 -8.25 -20.11 27.73
C MET A 798 -7.46 -21.38 28.04
N PHE A 799 -6.41 -21.30 28.85
CA PHE A 799 -5.64 -22.46 29.31
C PHE A 799 -6.42 -23.30 30.33
N GLU A 800 -7.22 -22.68 31.20
CA GLU A 800 -8.17 -23.39 32.08
C GLU A 800 -9.19 -24.19 31.25
N ALA A 801 -9.78 -23.59 30.21
CA ALA A 801 -10.68 -24.28 29.29
C ALA A 801 -9.98 -25.44 28.56
N ALA A 802 -8.72 -25.26 28.15
CA ALA A 802 -7.92 -26.31 27.51
C ALA A 802 -7.55 -27.45 28.47
N ALA A 803 -7.29 -27.15 29.73
CA ALA A 803 -7.07 -28.16 30.77
C ALA A 803 -8.34 -28.99 31.00
N GLN A 804 -9.51 -28.36 31.08
CA GLN A 804 -10.80 -29.06 31.15
C GLN A 804 -11.02 -29.95 29.92
N ALA A 805 -10.83 -29.41 28.71
CA ALA A 805 -10.97 -30.15 27.46
C ALA A 805 -10.00 -31.33 27.35
N LEU A 806 -8.79 -31.21 27.90
CA LEU A 806 -7.81 -32.29 27.96
C LEU A 806 -8.26 -33.43 28.89
N GLY A 807 -8.89 -33.12 30.02
CA GLY A 807 -9.46 -34.13 30.90
C GLY A 807 -10.68 -34.83 30.27
N ASP A 808 -11.51 -34.08 29.56
CA ASP A 808 -12.61 -34.63 28.75
C ASP A 808 -12.08 -35.57 27.66
N PHE A 809 -11.01 -35.18 26.95
CA PHE A 809 -10.32 -36.01 25.97
C PHE A 809 -9.83 -37.34 26.58
N HIS A 810 -9.13 -37.29 27.72
CA HIS A 810 -8.66 -38.51 28.39
C HIS A 810 -9.82 -39.40 28.88
N THR A 811 -10.96 -38.81 29.22
CA THR A 811 -12.17 -39.56 29.56
C THR A 811 -12.75 -40.27 28.34
N ALA A 812 -12.88 -39.55 27.22
CA ALA A 812 -13.43 -40.07 25.97
C ALA A 812 -12.57 -41.18 25.35
N MET A 813 -11.24 -41.02 25.42
CA MET A 813 -10.27 -41.94 24.81
C MET A 813 -9.85 -43.11 25.73
N ARG A 814 -10.49 -43.27 26.89
CA ARG A 814 -10.06 -44.24 27.91
C ARG A 814 -10.17 -45.71 27.48
N GLN A 815 -11.12 -46.05 26.60
CA GLN A 815 -11.39 -47.44 26.20
C GLN A 815 -10.48 -47.94 25.09
N GLU A 816 -9.82 -47.04 24.36
CA GLU A 816 -8.77 -47.42 23.41
C GLU A 816 -7.51 -47.71 24.22
N SER A 817 -7.31 -48.99 24.54
CA SER A 817 -6.08 -49.45 25.19
C SER A 817 -4.93 -49.18 24.22
N ALA A 818 -4.20 -48.07 24.42
CA ALA A 818 -3.03 -47.77 23.63
C ALA A 818 -2.09 -48.98 23.63
N THR A 819 -1.51 -49.29 22.48
CA THR A 819 -0.72 -50.50 22.28
C THR A 819 0.59 -50.51 23.08
N ALA A 820 1.05 -49.34 23.55
CA ALA A 820 2.22 -49.21 24.39
C ALA A 820 2.17 -47.95 25.29
N ALA A 821 2.63 -48.10 26.54
CA ALA A 821 2.97 -46.97 27.40
C ALA A 821 4.30 -46.35 26.95
N GLU A 822 4.36 -45.02 26.81
CA GLU A 822 5.59 -44.33 26.48
C GLU A 822 6.58 -44.39 27.65
N ASP A 823 7.83 -44.80 27.38
CA ASP A 823 8.92 -44.72 28.35
C ASP A 823 9.41 -43.27 28.48
N VAL A 824 8.66 -42.47 29.24
CA VAL A 824 8.92 -41.04 29.47
C VAL A 824 10.30 -40.84 30.12
N THR A 825 10.70 -41.72 31.04
CA THR A 825 12.03 -41.66 31.68
C THR A 825 13.15 -41.83 30.65
N GLN A 826 13.01 -42.75 29.70
CA GLN A 826 13.99 -42.93 28.63
C GLN A 826 13.98 -41.77 27.62
N SER A 827 12.81 -41.18 27.34
CA SER A 827 12.72 -39.95 26.53
C SER A 827 13.41 -38.76 27.21
N PHE A 828 13.19 -38.59 28.52
CA PHE A 828 13.87 -37.60 29.35
C PHE A 828 15.38 -37.81 29.36
N ARG A 829 15.85 -39.03 29.66
CA ARG A 829 17.28 -39.40 29.66
C ARG A 829 17.96 -39.05 28.34
N ARG A 830 17.33 -39.42 27.22
CA ARG A 830 17.85 -39.11 25.86
C ARG A 830 17.94 -37.62 25.59
N ALA A 831 17.00 -36.82 26.09
CA ALA A 831 17.05 -35.37 25.97
C ALA A 831 18.13 -34.76 26.89
N ALA A 832 18.18 -35.19 28.15
CA ALA A 832 19.14 -34.74 29.15
C ALA A 832 20.60 -34.96 28.70
N ARG A 833 20.90 -36.12 28.08
CA ARG A 833 22.24 -36.43 27.51
C ARG A 833 22.69 -35.50 26.39
N GLN A 834 21.81 -34.65 25.85
CA GLN A 834 22.17 -33.62 24.87
C GLN A 834 22.49 -32.28 25.50
N LEU A 835 22.11 -32.11 26.77
CA LEU A 835 22.23 -30.86 27.51
C LEU A 835 23.33 -30.94 28.57
N ALA A 836 23.59 -32.14 29.11
CA ALA A 836 24.54 -32.39 30.18
C ALA A 836 25.40 -33.65 29.91
N SER A 837 26.38 -33.89 30.77
CA SER A 837 27.19 -35.12 30.76
C SER A 837 26.32 -36.37 30.91
N VAL A 838 26.82 -37.50 30.41
CA VAL A 838 26.10 -38.78 30.47
C VAL A 838 25.76 -39.15 31.92
N ASP A 839 26.71 -39.01 32.84
CA ASP A 839 26.52 -39.33 34.26
C ASP A 839 25.46 -38.44 34.91
N ALA A 840 25.50 -37.12 34.65
CA ALA A 840 24.51 -36.18 35.19
C ALA A 840 23.11 -36.45 34.63
N ALA A 841 23.02 -36.71 33.32
CA ALA A 841 21.75 -37.04 32.66
C ALA A 841 21.16 -38.37 33.16
N ASP A 842 21.99 -39.38 33.39
CA ASP A 842 21.56 -40.68 33.89
C ASP A 842 21.14 -40.62 35.35
N ALA A 843 21.90 -39.88 36.18
CA ALA A 843 21.52 -39.60 37.57
C ALA A 843 20.19 -38.84 37.66
N ALA A 844 20.03 -37.77 36.87
CA ALA A 844 18.79 -37.01 36.82
C ALA A 844 17.60 -37.87 36.37
N ALA A 845 17.79 -38.73 35.36
CA ALA A 845 16.74 -39.64 34.90
C ALA A 845 16.38 -40.68 35.98
N ALA A 846 17.36 -41.22 36.71
CA ALA A 846 17.12 -42.16 37.80
C ALA A 846 16.35 -41.52 38.96
N GLU A 847 16.70 -40.28 39.33
CA GLU A 847 15.99 -39.52 40.36
C GLU A 847 14.54 -39.20 39.95
N LEU A 848 14.30 -38.85 38.69
CA LEU A 848 12.98 -38.46 38.22
C LEU A 848 12.04 -39.66 37.95
N ALA A 849 12.60 -40.86 37.73
CA ALA A 849 11.85 -42.05 37.35
C ALA A 849 10.70 -42.43 38.32
N PRO A 850 10.87 -42.42 39.66
CA PRO A 850 9.80 -42.79 40.58
C PRO A 850 8.60 -41.84 40.55
N VAL A 851 8.82 -40.56 40.23
CA VAL A 851 7.75 -39.53 40.17
C VAL A 851 7.02 -39.57 38.83
N LEU A 852 7.76 -39.84 37.74
CA LEU A 852 7.17 -40.05 36.42
C LEU A 852 6.45 -41.40 36.30
N ALA A 853 6.82 -42.38 37.11
CA ALA A 853 6.05 -43.62 37.22
C ALA A 853 4.63 -43.31 37.73
N SER A 854 3.63 -43.71 36.95
CA SER A 854 2.22 -43.56 37.29
C SER A 854 1.48 -44.86 36.99
N PRO A 855 0.70 -45.39 37.93
CA PRO A 855 -0.24 -46.46 37.61
C PRO A 855 -1.38 -45.96 36.71
N ILE A 856 -1.66 -44.66 36.72
CA ILE A 856 -2.65 -44.02 35.85
C ILE A 856 -1.96 -43.60 34.55
N GLN A 857 -2.27 -44.31 33.48
CA GLN A 857 -1.81 -44.07 32.12
C GLN A 857 -3.00 -43.58 31.27
N LEU A 858 -2.82 -42.48 30.54
CA LEU A 858 -3.85 -41.83 29.74
C LEU A 858 -3.40 -41.67 28.29
N ALA A 859 -4.32 -41.68 27.34
CA ALA A 859 -4.01 -41.50 25.92
C ALA A 859 -3.23 -40.19 25.68
N LYS A 860 -2.18 -40.25 24.87
CA LYS A 860 -1.39 -39.07 24.51
C LYS A 860 -2.14 -38.19 23.51
N LYS A 861 -2.17 -36.87 23.75
CA LYS A 861 -2.72 -35.86 22.82
C LYS A 861 -1.64 -35.11 22.05
N ASP A 862 -0.45 -34.93 22.64
CA ASP A 862 0.53 -33.91 22.24
C ASP A 862 0.03 -32.50 22.57
N ALA A 863 -0.30 -32.28 23.85
CA ALA A 863 -1.00 -31.12 24.38
C ALA A 863 -0.23 -29.78 24.37
N HIS A 864 0.71 -29.56 23.45
CA HIS A 864 1.37 -28.26 23.27
C HIS A 864 0.34 -27.14 23.02
N SER A 865 0.60 -25.94 23.54
CA SER A 865 -0.27 -24.77 23.34
C SER A 865 -0.50 -24.40 21.85
N GLY A 866 0.32 -24.92 20.94
CA GLY A 866 0.17 -24.79 19.49
C GLY A 866 -0.93 -25.67 18.88
N ASN A 867 -1.36 -26.72 19.59
CA ASN A 867 -2.33 -27.73 19.13
C ASN A 867 -3.75 -27.47 19.69
N TRP A 868 -4.03 -26.20 19.94
CA TRP A 868 -5.29 -25.68 20.45
C TRP A 868 -5.57 -24.35 19.78
N LEU A 869 -6.75 -24.17 19.22
CA LEU A 869 -7.21 -22.90 18.66
C LEU A 869 -8.24 -22.28 19.58
N TRP A 870 -8.18 -20.97 19.76
CA TRP A 870 -9.25 -20.18 20.33
C TRP A 870 -9.94 -19.41 19.21
N SER A 871 -11.26 -19.55 19.10
CA SER A 871 -12.06 -18.92 18.07
C SER A 871 -13.03 -17.93 18.68
N THR A 872 -12.88 -16.66 18.35
CA THR A 872 -13.88 -15.63 18.70
C THR A 872 -15.17 -15.81 17.92
N VAL A 873 -15.11 -16.42 16.73
CA VAL A 873 -16.27 -16.66 15.86
C VAL A 873 -17.18 -17.74 16.45
N THR A 874 -16.60 -18.85 16.90
CA THR A 874 -17.38 -19.93 17.53
C THR A 874 -17.50 -19.74 19.05
N GLY A 875 -16.82 -18.75 19.61
CA GLY A 875 -16.83 -18.45 21.05
C GLY A 875 -16.22 -19.55 21.91
N GLY A 876 -15.30 -20.36 21.37
CA GLY A 876 -14.84 -21.58 22.05
C GLY A 876 -13.46 -22.08 21.64
N LEU A 877 -13.03 -23.12 22.36
CA LEU A 877 -11.76 -23.81 22.16
C LEU A 877 -11.91 -24.91 21.09
N ILE A 878 -10.90 -25.09 20.26
CA ILE A 878 -10.89 -26.12 19.23
C ILE A 878 -9.60 -26.93 19.36
N MET A 879 -9.76 -28.23 19.61
CA MET A 879 -8.66 -29.18 19.76
C MET A 879 -8.27 -29.75 18.39
N ILE A 880 -7.00 -29.63 18.04
CA ILE A 880 -6.43 -30.13 16.78
C ILE A 880 -5.27 -31.09 17.07
N ASP A 881 -4.80 -31.78 16.02
CA ASP A 881 -3.65 -32.69 16.04
C ASP A 881 -3.86 -33.86 17.02
N VAL A 882 -4.87 -34.68 16.75
CA VAL A 882 -5.36 -35.72 17.67
C VAL A 882 -4.86 -37.10 17.20
N GLU A 883 -3.56 -37.34 17.24
CA GLU A 883 -2.93 -38.53 16.64
C GLU A 883 -2.30 -39.53 17.64
N GLY A 884 -2.83 -39.59 18.86
CA GLY A 884 -2.30 -40.42 19.95
C GLY A 884 -2.33 -41.92 19.68
N SER A 885 -1.16 -42.56 19.67
CA SER A 885 -1.01 -44.03 19.62
C SER A 885 -0.45 -44.65 20.91
N THR A 886 -0.01 -43.81 21.84
CA THR A 886 0.64 -44.22 23.10
C THR A 886 -0.11 -43.66 24.31
N THR A 887 0.15 -44.23 25.49
CA THR A 887 -0.26 -43.61 26.76
C THR A 887 0.90 -42.92 27.45
N ARG A 888 0.56 -41.94 28.29
CA ARG A 888 1.48 -41.22 29.17
C ARG A 888 0.96 -41.19 30.62
N PRO A 889 1.85 -41.01 31.61
CA PRO A 889 1.47 -40.74 32.99
C PRO A 889 0.47 -39.58 33.10
N VAL A 890 -0.50 -39.71 34.01
CA VAL A 890 -1.42 -38.62 34.37
C VAL A 890 -0.66 -37.34 34.70
N VAL A 891 -1.25 -36.18 34.38
CA VAL A 891 -0.68 -34.83 34.56
C VAL A 891 0.43 -34.45 33.58
N LEU A 892 1.11 -35.40 32.91
CA LEU A 892 2.23 -35.05 32.02
C LEU A 892 1.82 -34.21 30.80
N GLU A 893 0.70 -34.57 30.15
CA GLU A 893 0.13 -33.77 29.05
C GLU A 893 -0.34 -32.40 29.54
N LEU A 894 -0.86 -32.31 30.78
CA LEU A 894 -1.23 -31.03 31.37
C LEU A 894 -0.01 -30.14 31.61
N ALA A 895 1.09 -30.68 32.13
CA ALA A 895 2.34 -29.94 32.27
C ALA A 895 2.84 -29.45 30.90
N THR A 896 2.72 -30.27 29.85
CA THR A 896 3.06 -29.87 28.47
C THR A 896 2.18 -28.72 27.97
N LEU A 897 0.90 -28.68 28.36
CA LEU A 897 0.02 -27.56 28.02
C LEU A 897 0.44 -26.27 28.70
N ILE A 898 0.71 -26.29 30.02
CA ILE A 898 0.85 -25.07 30.83
C ILE A 898 2.29 -24.55 30.95
N ASP A 899 3.31 -25.39 30.76
CA ASP A 899 4.73 -25.04 30.94
C ASP A 899 5.55 -25.06 29.64
N ASP A 900 4.92 -25.22 28.47
CA ASP A 900 5.59 -25.04 27.16
C ASP A 900 5.86 -23.55 26.86
N LEU A 901 5.30 -22.63 27.66
CA LEU A 901 5.49 -21.17 27.62
C LEU A 901 5.47 -20.56 29.04
N PRO A 902 6.13 -19.40 29.26
CA PRO A 902 6.21 -18.73 30.55
C PRO A 902 4.90 -17.99 30.91
N LEU A 903 3.77 -18.67 30.87
CA LEU A 903 2.47 -18.07 31.18
C LEU A 903 2.29 -17.77 32.68
N PHE A 904 2.80 -18.68 33.52
CA PHE A 904 2.68 -18.60 34.97
C PHE A 904 4.05 -18.31 35.60
N SER A 905 4.08 -17.41 36.59
CA SER A 905 5.28 -17.10 37.37
C SER A 905 5.84 -18.35 38.07
N LEU A 906 7.12 -18.33 38.41
CA LEU A 906 7.78 -19.43 39.14
C LEU A 906 7.71 -19.22 40.67
N ASP A 907 7.07 -18.17 41.14
CA ASP A 907 6.85 -17.93 42.57
C ASP A 907 5.73 -18.84 43.14
N PRO A 908 5.50 -18.83 44.47
CA PRO A 908 4.45 -19.64 45.08
C PRO A 908 3.05 -19.40 44.48
N ASP A 909 2.72 -18.19 44.06
CA ASP A 909 1.42 -17.86 43.48
C ASP A 909 1.23 -18.52 42.10
N GLY A 910 2.25 -18.47 41.24
CA GLY A 910 2.22 -19.15 39.96
C GLY A 910 2.16 -20.67 40.08
N TRP A 911 2.78 -21.26 41.12
CA TRP A 911 2.60 -22.69 41.42
C TRP A 911 1.19 -23.02 41.92
N ASN A 912 0.60 -22.17 42.77
CA ASN A 912 -0.79 -22.34 43.21
C ASN A 912 -1.77 -22.27 42.03
N GLN A 913 -1.50 -21.41 41.03
CA GLN A 913 -2.28 -21.35 39.79
C GLN A 913 -2.16 -22.65 38.98
N ARG A 914 -0.95 -23.22 38.82
CA ARG A 914 -0.75 -24.52 38.16
C ARG A 914 -1.53 -25.65 38.86
N VAL A 915 -1.49 -25.69 40.20
CA VAL A 915 -2.25 -26.67 41.00
C VAL A 915 -3.74 -26.51 40.79
N ARG A 916 -4.27 -25.27 40.82
CA ARG A 916 -5.70 -25.00 40.57
C ARG A 916 -6.16 -25.47 39.18
N ILE A 917 -5.37 -25.20 38.15
CA ILE A 917 -5.66 -25.71 36.79
C ILE A 917 -5.60 -27.24 36.77
N GLY A 918 -4.65 -27.84 37.49
CA GLY A 918 -4.58 -29.28 37.69
C GLY A 918 -5.80 -29.87 38.37
N GLU A 919 -6.36 -29.20 39.37
CA GLU A 919 -7.59 -29.61 40.04
C GLU A 919 -8.79 -29.58 39.08
N HIS A 920 -8.91 -28.54 38.25
CA HIS A 920 -9.95 -28.49 37.19
C HIS A 920 -9.79 -29.65 36.19
N TYR A 921 -8.56 -29.91 35.74
CA TYR A 921 -8.26 -31.05 34.88
C TYR A 921 -8.62 -32.39 35.53
N LEU A 922 -8.30 -32.60 36.81
CA LEU A 922 -8.64 -33.83 37.52
C LEU A 922 -10.16 -33.97 37.75
N ALA A 923 -10.87 -32.86 37.98
CA ALA A 923 -12.33 -32.86 38.12
C ALA A 923 -13.05 -33.28 36.82
N ALA A 924 -12.41 -33.08 35.66
CA ALA A 924 -12.88 -33.55 34.36
C ALA A 924 -12.69 -35.05 34.15
N LEU A 925 -11.78 -35.68 34.90
CA LEU A 925 -11.51 -37.11 34.80
C LEU A 925 -12.54 -37.92 35.59
N PRO A 926 -12.70 -39.22 35.28
CA PRO A 926 -13.53 -40.10 36.09
C PRO A 926 -13.02 -40.17 37.54
N PRO A 927 -13.91 -40.23 38.56
CA PRO A 927 -13.52 -40.16 39.97
C PRO A 927 -12.44 -41.16 40.40
N GLN A 928 -12.42 -42.36 39.82
CA GLN A 928 -11.41 -43.38 40.08
C GLN A 928 -9.97 -43.00 39.66
N LEU A 929 -9.79 -41.92 38.90
CA LEU A 929 -8.49 -41.41 38.46
C LEU A 929 -8.02 -40.20 39.28
N SER A 930 -8.70 -39.89 40.38
CA SER A 930 -8.31 -38.79 41.26
C SER A 930 -6.97 -39.04 41.93
N ILE A 931 -6.16 -38.00 42.05
CA ILE A 931 -4.94 -37.98 42.87
C ILE A 931 -5.04 -36.83 43.88
N GLY A 932 -4.43 -36.99 45.04
CA GLY A 932 -4.42 -35.93 46.07
C GLY A 932 -3.61 -34.71 45.64
N GLN A 933 -3.90 -33.54 46.21
CA GLN A 933 -3.27 -32.26 45.84
C GLN A 933 -1.74 -32.27 45.93
N ARG A 934 -1.17 -32.90 46.98
CA ARG A 934 0.28 -33.05 47.13
C ARG A 934 0.89 -33.85 45.98
N GLU A 935 0.25 -34.95 45.60
CA GLU A 935 0.70 -35.80 44.49
C GLU A 935 0.56 -35.08 43.14
N LEU A 936 -0.54 -34.34 42.94
CA LEU A 936 -0.72 -33.47 41.79
C LEU A 936 0.43 -32.47 41.66
N ARG A 937 0.78 -31.78 42.76
CA ARG A 937 1.91 -30.83 42.77
C ARG A 937 3.23 -31.51 42.40
N HIS A 938 3.55 -32.65 43.01
CA HIS A 938 4.78 -33.37 42.70
C HIS A 938 4.85 -33.80 41.22
N ARG A 939 3.72 -34.25 40.65
CA ARG A 939 3.65 -34.65 39.23
C ARG A 939 3.72 -33.44 38.29
N LEU A 940 3.15 -32.30 38.66
CA LEU A 940 3.31 -31.05 37.91
C LEU A 940 4.77 -30.61 37.91
N GLU A 941 5.47 -30.63 39.06
CA GLU A 941 6.90 -30.30 39.14
C GLU A 941 7.76 -31.23 38.26
N ALA A 942 7.52 -32.54 38.31
CA ALA A 942 8.22 -33.50 37.47
C ALA A 942 7.91 -33.33 35.98
N GLY A 943 6.64 -33.07 35.64
CA GLY A 943 6.19 -32.79 34.28
C GLY A 943 6.82 -31.52 33.71
N ALA A 944 6.86 -30.46 34.51
CA ALA A 944 7.48 -29.18 34.17
C ALA A 944 8.99 -29.34 33.87
N LEU A 945 9.72 -30.09 34.71
CA LEU A 945 11.12 -30.43 34.44
C LEU A 945 11.28 -31.23 33.14
N ASN A 946 10.41 -32.22 32.91
CA ASN A 946 10.43 -33.01 31.68
C ASN A 946 10.20 -32.14 30.44
N VAL A 947 9.21 -31.25 30.48
CA VAL A 947 8.92 -30.29 29.39
C VAL A 947 10.13 -29.39 29.13
N ALA A 948 10.75 -28.85 30.17
CA ALA A 948 11.93 -28.00 30.04
C ALA A 948 13.09 -28.73 29.35
N VAL A 949 13.46 -29.91 29.83
CA VAL A 949 14.60 -30.68 29.33
C VAL A 949 14.36 -31.18 27.89
N VAL A 950 13.20 -31.78 27.62
CA VAL A 950 12.85 -32.26 26.28
C VAL A 950 12.71 -31.08 25.31
N GLY A 951 12.13 -29.96 25.78
CA GLY A 951 11.98 -28.72 25.03
C GLY A 951 13.32 -28.11 24.61
N MET A 952 14.27 -27.96 25.55
CA MET A 952 15.62 -27.44 25.26
C MET A 952 16.36 -28.34 24.27
N ALA A 953 16.37 -29.66 24.50
CA ALA A 953 17.01 -30.62 23.59
C ALA A 953 16.40 -30.56 22.17
N ARG A 954 15.07 -30.38 22.07
CA ARG A 954 14.37 -30.18 20.79
C ARG A 954 14.80 -28.88 20.09
N LEU A 955 14.97 -27.80 20.84
CA LEU A 955 15.38 -26.49 20.31
C LEU A 955 16.83 -26.48 19.81
N LEU A 956 17.72 -27.31 20.38
CA LEU A 956 19.10 -27.47 19.88
C LEU A 956 19.18 -28.19 18.53
N ARG A 957 18.27 -29.14 18.26
CA ARG A 957 18.30 -29.94 17.02
C ARG A 957 17.67 -29.23 15.83
N ARG A 958 16.74 -28.31 16.05
CA ARG A 958 16.01 -27.65 14.97
C ARG A 958 16.84 -26.52 14.39
N THR A 959 17.03 -26.51 13.07
CA THR A 959 17.28 -25.28 12.34
C THR A 959 16.04 -24.42 12.48
N TRP A 960 16.20 -23.22 13.02
CA TRP A 960 15.09 -22.39 13.42
C TRP A 960 14.32 -21.97 12.16
N GLY A 961 12.99 -22.01 12.22
CA GLY A 961 12.17 -21.46 11.14
C GLY A 961 12.55 -20.00 10.90
N THR A 962 12.59 -19.58 9.64
CA THR A 962 13.09 -18.25 9.23
C THR A 962 12.15 -17.10 9.61
N SER A 963 10.92 -17.38 10.05
CA SER A 963 10.00 -16.32 10.49
C SER A 963 10.49 -15.69 11.79
N SER A 964 10.55 -14.37 11.84
CA SER A 964 10.85 -13.58 13.05
C SER A 964 10.04 -14.03 14.27
N ARG A 965 8.75 -14.31 14.07
CA ARG A 965 7.84 -14.85 15.10
C ARG A 965 8.28 -16.22 15.61
N GLY A 966 8.63 -17.15 14.73
CA GLY A 966 9.12 -18.47 15.11
C GLY A 966 10.45 -18.43 15.88
N ILE A 967 11.34 -17.51 15.51
CA ILE A 967 12.59 -17.28 16.24
C ILE A 967 12.30 -16.70 17.64
N ARG A 968 11.46 -15.68 17.72
CA ARG A 968 11.08 -15.07 19.01
C ARG A 968 10.42 -16.09 19.93
N PHE A 969 9.51 -16.90 19.39
CA PHE A 969 8.84 -17.98 20.11
C PHE A 969 9.85 -18.98 20.70
N ALA A 970 10.76 -19.50 19.87
CA ALA A 970 11.79 -20.44 20.32
C ALA A 970 12.77 -19.82 21.33
N GLN A 971 13.10 -18.53 21.21
CA GLN A 971 13.91 -17.80 22.20
C GLN A 971 13.21 -17.71 23.55
N LEU A 972 11.92 -17.37 23.54
CA LEU A 972 11.11 -17.28 24.74
C LEU A 972 11.00 -18.66 25.43
N GLN A 973 10.69 -19.71 24.67
CA GLN A 973 10.65 -21.09 25.19
C GLN A 973 11.98 -21.49 25.80
N HIS A 974 13.09 -21.25 25.12
CA HIS A 974 14.42 -21.57 25.64
C HIS A 974 14.72 -20.83 26.95
N GLY A 975 14.39 -19.54 27.03
CA GLY A 975 14.55 -18.75 28.25
C GLY A 975 13.71 -19.31 29.41
N HIS A 976 12.46 -19.63 29.13
CA HIS A 976 11.53 -20.20 30.10
C HIS A 976 12.01 -21.56 30.63
N TYR A 977 12.39 -22.49 29.74
CA TYR A 977 12.85 -23.83 30.14
C TYR A 977 14.09 -23.79 31.03
N ARG A 978 15.02 -22.87 30.76
CA ARG A 978 16.18 -22.66 31.62
C ARG A 978 15.76 -22.18 33.01
N GLN A 979 14.94 -21.13 33.07
CA GLN A 979 14.44 -20.59 34.33
C GLN A 979 13.67 -21.64 35.15
N LEU A 980 12.83 -22.43 34.47
CA LEU A 980 12.04 -23.50 35.08
C LEU A 980 12.95 -24.58 35.68
N SER A 981 13.96 -25.04 34.94
CA SER A 981 14.95 -26.02 35.44
C SER A 981 15.71 -25.48 36.66
N THR A 982 16.26 -24.27 36.56
CA THR A 982 17.02 -23.65 37.67
C THR A 982 16.15 -23.43 38.90
N HIS A 983 14.91 -23.01 38.71
CA HIS A 983 13.96 -22.83 39.81
C HIS A 983 13.68 -24.17 40.51
N LEU A 984 13.36 -25.22 39.75
CA LEU A 984 13.07 -26.54 40.32
C LEU A 984 14.27 -27.14 41.07
N ALA A 985 15.50 -26.83 40.67
CA ALA A 985 16.71 -27.25 41.39
C ALA A 985 16.80 -26.73 42.83
N THR A 986 16.12 -25.62 43.14
CA THR A 986 16.18 -24.98 44.46
C THR A 986 14.85 -25.06 45.21
N ALA A 987 13.73 -24.87 44.51
CA ALA A 987 12.43 -24.61 45.11
C ALA A 987 11.40 -25.73 44.91
N ALA A 988 11.71 -26.82 44.21
CA ALA A 988 10.79 -27.96 44.08
C ALA A 988 10.41 -28.51 45.46
N THR A 989 9.14 -28.86 45.65
CA THR A 989 8.68 -29.47 46.92
C THR A 989 8.97 -30.96 46.97
N ASN A 990 9.05 -31.62 45.80
CA ASN A 990 9.50 -32.99 45.69
C ASN A 990 11.03 -33.10 45.64
N ASP A 991 11.63 -33.82 46.59
CA ASP A 991 13.08 -33.99 46.69
C ASP A 991 13.72 -34.64 45.46
N SER A 992 13.07 -35.62 44.85
CA SER A 992 13.56 -36.30 43.65
C SER A 992 13.58 -35.35 42.45
N VAL A 993 12.55 -34.51 42.28
CA VAL A 993 12.54 -33.47 41.23
C VAL A 993 13.64 -32.44 41.48
N ARG A 994 13.82 -32.01 42.73
CA ARG A 994 14.87 -31.07 43.12
C ARG A 994 16.26 -31.59 42.77
N ARG A 995 16.57 -32.84 43.15
CA ARG A 995 17.87 -33.47 42.86
C ARG A 995 18.08 -33.68 41.36
N ALA A 996 17.06 -34.12 40.64
CA ALA A 996 17.13 -34.28 39.18
C ALA A 996 17.40 -32.95 38.47
N ALA A 997 16.72 -31.87 38.87
CA ALA A 997 16.92 -30.55 38.31
C ALA A 997 18.29 -29.95 38.68
N ALA A 998 18.77 -30.17 39.91
CA ALA A 998 20.09 -29.73 40.36
C ALA A 998 21.21 -30.38 39.54
N ALA A 999 21.14 -31.69 39.31
CA ALA A 999 22.11 -32.43 38.50
C ALA A 999 22.25 -31.89 37.06
N LEU A 1000 21.18 -31.30 36.50
CA LEU A 1000 21.20 -30.71 35.16
C LEU A 1000 21.57 -29.22 35.18
N SER A 1001 21.12 -28.46 36.19
CA SER A 1001 21.27 -27.00 36.22
C SER A 1001 22.71 -26.52 36.41
N GLU A 1002 23.60 -27.37 36.93
CA GLU A 1002 25.03 -27.07 37.04
C GLU A 1002 25.75 -27.08 35.68
N GLN A 1003 25.15 -27.66 34.64
CA GLN A 1003 25.77 -27.86 33.33
C GLN A 1003 25.07 -27.15 32.16
N VAL A 1004 23.83 -26.68 32.35
CA VAL A 1004 22.97 -26.03 31.34
C VAL A 1004 22.93 -24.50 31.48
#